data_AF-A0A503KP72-F1
#
_entry.id   AF-A0A503KP72-F1
#
_cell.length_a   1.000
_cell.length_b   1.000
_cell.length_c   1.000
_cell.angle_alpha   90.00
_cell.angle_beta   90.00
_cell.angle_gamma   90.00
#
_symmetry.space_group_name_H-M   'P 1'
#
loop_
_entity.id
_entity.type
_entity.pdbx_description
1 polymer ?
#
loop_
_entity_poly.entity_id
_entity_poly.type
_entity_poly.pdbx_seq_one_letter_code
_entity_poly.pdbx_strand_id
1 'polypeptide(L)'
;MHFQILKLILWSRAGHSPRIVEFEPGMVNVISGASKTGKSAVIPIIDYCLASGKCSIPVGTIRDACSWFGIVIETIEGQKLLARREPGEARQTGDMFVLEGDTVEAPEHSPDKNTTAEIVKRMLDKLAGLSQLGLNPDSEVARVSFRDLIAFTFQPQYIVANPMVLFFNADTSEHRDKLKAIFPYVLDALTPEMLAARWEMDRLNRELRRKEASLAAARTAVRAWQTETQAWLRNAVEFGLLPSDTQIPTEWNEVVDLLRRATGANTRAAFATIESIQPTIERLQALRQLESDAAGKLAEQRHRLNEIQRLLTSSQAYGSAIRIQRDRLNVASWLKARADDAGDVLVALGDGGRDKLDTLTEALAGIDVQLRTQPTMSDTFDKERLRLREEVESATANLIAVRQEIALLEQQSEQVRALTYRQDRIERFIGRLEQALVSFDRSEEGSLFADEVSLLRTRIEELRGIYSETQVQRKTQNALRQIETFAAAIIPNLDAEWPNAPIQLMVNDLTIKVIHTDREDYLWEIGSGANWLAYHVAITLALQRFFIEGPHSVPGMLIYDQPSQVYFPRGFDTAGGETRVGRTRDEDIAAVRKVFEAIASEIVRGKGQLQAIVLDHAGDDVWGEIEGVVLAQEWRGDEKLVPPHWLVSSP
;
A
#
# COMPACT_ATOMS: atom_id res chain seq x y z
N MET A 1 -9.46 -11.50 18.07
CA MET A 1 -8.08 -12.04 18.12
C MET A 1 -7.76 -12.48 19.54
N HIS A 2 -7.29 -13.71 19.76
CA HIS A 2 -6.81 -14.11 21.09
C HIS A 2 -5.49 -13.39 21.39
N PHE A 3 -5.53 -12.51 22.39
CA PHE A 3 -4.42 -11.65 22.78
C PHE A 3 -4.64 -11.27 24.24
N GLN A 4 -3.87 -11.87 25.14
CA GLN A 4 -4.01 -11.64 26.59
C GLN A 4 -2.69 -11.21 27.18
N ILE A 5 -2.72 -10.27 28.12
CA ILE A 5 -1.53 -9.81 28.83
C ILE A 5 -1.42 -10.68 30.08
N LEU A 6 -0.31 -11.41 30.18
CA LEU A 6 0.00 -12.25 31.33
C LEU A 6 0.81 -11.49 32.38
N LYS A 7 1.74 -10.63 31.93
CA LYS A 7 2.65 -9.90 32.83
C LYS A 7 2.93 -8.49 32.33
N LEU A 8 3.04 -7.55 33.25
CA LEU A 8 3.68 -6.25 33.06
C LEU A 8 5.00 -6.24 33.85
N ILE A 9 6.09 -5.84 33.21
CA ILE A 9 7.45 -5.94 33.74
C ILE A 9 8.15 -4.59 33.67
N LEU A 10 8.78 -4.19 34.76
CA LEU A 10 9.66 -3.04 34.83
C LEU A 10 11.06 -3.54 35.22
N TRP A 11 12.08 -3.10 34.49
CA TRP A 11 13.47 -3.34 34.88
C TRP A 11 14.07 -2.10 35.51
N SER A 12 14.70 -2.28 36.66
CA SER A 12 15.36 -1.20 37.39
C SER A 12 16.56 -0.65 36.62
N ARG A 13 16.82 0.65 36.78
CA ARG A 13 18.08 1.28 36.36
C ARG A 13 19.20 1.09 37.38
N ALA A 14 18.84 0.95 38.65
CA ALA A 14 19.77 0.78 39.76
C ALA A 14 20.22 -0.69 39.97
N GLY A 15 19.84 -1.60 39.06
CA GLY A 15 20.22 -3.01 39.12
C GLY A 15 19.43 -3.87 40.11
N HIS A 16 18.31 -3.37 40.64
CA HIS A 16 17.38 -4.19 41.41
C HIS A 16 16.67 -5.23 40.53
N SER A 17 16.21 -6.32 41.15
CA SER A 17 15.36 -7.33 40.50
C SER A 17 14.12 -6.69 39.86
N PRO A 18 13.63 -7.22 38.73
CA PRO A 18 12.52 -6.64 37.99
C PRO A 18 11.23 -6.66 38.83
N ARG A 19 10.40 -5.60 38.68
CA ARG A 19 9.04 -5.60 39.24
C ARG A 19 8.13 -6.26 38.21
N ILE A 20 7.49 -7.35 38.61
CA ILE A 20 6.55 -8.11 37.79
C ILE A 20 5.15 -7.95 38.39
N VAL A 21 4.20 -7.57 37.54
CA VAL A 21 2.76 -7.54 37.84
C VAL A 21 2.12 -8.62 37.00
N GLU A 22 1.57 -9.64 37.65
CA GLU A 22 0.93 -10.77 36.99
C GLU A 22 -0.57 -10.53 36.82
N PHE A 23 -1.12 -11.04 35.72
CA PHE A 23 -2.52 -10.94 35.37
C PHE A 23 -3.07 -12.33 35.05
N GLU A 24 -4.28 -12.60 35.50
CA GLU A 24 -4.98 -13.82 35.18
C GLU A 24 -5.63 -13.73 33.79
N PRO A 25 -5.28 -14.62 32.85
CA PRO A 25 -5.90 -14.65 31.54
C PRO A 25 -7.42 -14.93 31.63
N GLY A 26 -8.21 -14.32 30.74
CA GLY A 26 -9.65 -14.53 30.70
C GLY A 26 -10.47 -13.95 31.86
N MET A 27 -9.89 -13.05 32.68
CA MET A 27 -10.54 -12.47 33.85
C MET A 27 -10.46 -10.93 33.86
N VAL A 28 -11.28 -10.30 34.71
CA VAL A 28 -11.15 -8.89 35.07
C VAL A 28 -10.09 -8.75 36.15
N ASN A 29 -8.94 -8.22 35.78
CA ASN A 29 -7.81 -8.01 36.66
C ASN A 29 -7.85 -6.60 37.25
N VAL A 30 -8.01 -6.51 38.57
CA VAL A 30 -8.08 -5.23 39.26
C VAL A 30 -6.72 -4.85 39.83
N ILE A 31 -6.22 -3.66 39.49
CA ILE A 31 -5.14 -3.00 40.21
C ILE A 31 -5.77 -1.90 41.06
N SER A 32 -5.99 -2.18 42.34
CA SER A 32 -6.51 -1.21 43.30
C SER A 32 -5.38 -0.42 43.95
N GLY A 33 -5.62 0.82 44.36
CA GLY A 33 -4.64 1.51 45.20
C GLY A 33 -4.87 3.00 45.41
N ALA A 34 -4.03 3.63 46.22
CA ALA A 34 -4.10 5.06 46.53
C ALA A 34 -3.63 5.96 45.35
N SER A 35 -3.86 7.26 45.45
CA SER A 35 -3.36 8.24 44.47
C SER A 35 -1.84 8.29 44.42
N LYS A 36 -1.28 8.60 43.24
CA LYS A 36 0.18 8.75 43.01
C LYS A 36 1.00 7.46 43.21
N THR A 37 0.42 6.29 42.97
CA THR A 37 1.12 4.99 43.07
C THR A 37 1.59 4.41 41.74
N GLY A 38 1.29 5.08 40.62
CA GLY A 38 1.71 4.69 39.28
C GLY A 38 0.65 3.99 38.42
N LYS A 39 -0.59 3.81 38.91
CA LYS A 39 -1.72 3.18 38.18
C LYS A 39 -1.89 3.70 36.75
N SER A 40 -2.07 5.01 36.59
CA SER A 40 -2.28 5.62 35.27
C SER A 40 -1.08 5.53 34.31
N ALA A 41 0.07 5.00 34.75
CA ALA A 41 1.19 4.69 33.86
C ALA A 41 1.10 3.30 33.22
N VAL A 42 0.21 2.41 33.69
CA VAL A 42 0.07 1.04 33.15
C VAL A 42 -0.34 1.07 31.67
N ILE A 43 -1.38 1.83 31.29
CA ILE A 43 -1.79 1.98 29.88
C ILE A 43 -0.64 2.55 29.03
N PRO A 44 0.00 3.69 29.38
CA PRO A 44 1.16 4.19 28.65
C PRO A 44 2.31 3.19 28.50
N ILE A 45 2.60 2.38 29.52
CA ILE A 45 3.67 1.37 29.45
C ILE A 45 3.28 0.25 28.48
N ILE A 46 2.06 -0.29 28.60
CA ILE A 46 1.57 -1.34 27.70
C ILE A 46 1.55 -0.80 26.26
N ASP A 47 1.02 0.41 26.04
CA ASP A 47 1.00 1.07 24.74
C ASP A 47 2.42 1.22 24.15
N TYR A 48 3.38 1.62 24.98
CA TYR A 48 4.77 1.77 24.60
C TYR A 48 5.41 0.45 24.16
N CYS A 49 5.13 -0.64 24.88
CA CYS A 49 5.58 -2.00 24.56
C CYS A 49 4.88 -2.56 23.32
N LEU A 50 3.66 -2.13 23.02
CA LEU A 50 2.95 -2.40 21.75
C LEU A 50 3.43 -1.48 20.61
N ALA A 51 4.70 -1.10 20.65
CA ALA A 51 5.41 -0.31 19.63
C ALA A 51 4.78 1.04 19.29
N SER A 52 4.21 1.75 20.28
CA SER A 52 3.68 3.11 20.07
C SER A 52 4.68 4.06 19.44
N GLY A 53 4.20 4.96 18.59
CA GLY A 53 5.04 5.95 17.90
C GLY A 53 5.67 6.96 18.86
N LYS A 54 5.12 7.15 20.06
CA LYS A 54 5.58 8.11 21.08
C LYS A 54 5.70 7.40 22.43
N CYS A 55 6.53 7.92 23.33
CA CYS A 55 6.55 7.48 24.74
C CYS A 55 5.65 8.41 25.57
N SER A 56 4.48 7.93 25.98
CA SER A 56 3.53 8.67 26.83
C SER A 56 3.67 8.34 28.32
N ILE A 57 4.67 7.55 28.70
CA ILE A 57 4.95 7.20 30.10
C ILE A 57 5.30 8.50 30.87
N PRO A 58 4.67 8.76 32.03
CA PRO A 58 4.94 9.97 32.81
C PRO A 58 6.42 10.16 33.15
N VAL A 59 6.93 11.38 32.96
CA VAL A 59 8.30 11.77 33.34
C VAL A 59 8.48 11.80 34.86
N GLY A 60 9.74 11.71 35.32
CA GLY A 60 10.09 11.65 36.73
C GLY A 60 10.23 10.22 37.21
N THR A 61 9.66 9.92 38.39
CA THR A 61 9.89 8.68 39.15
C THR A 61 9.93 7.39 38.32
N ILE A 62 8.99 7.19 37.39
CA ILE A 62 8.91 5.96 36.60
C ILE A 62 10.03 5.88 35.57
N ARG A 63 10.20 6.94 34.76
CA ARG A 63 11.23 6.98 33.71
C ARG A 63 12.64 7.06 34.27
N ASP A 64 12.83 7.69 35.42
CA ASP A 64 14.14 7.85 36.05
C ASP A 64 14.61 6.56 36.72
N ALA A 65 13.68 5.80 37.32
CA ALA A 65 13.99 4.55 38.02
C ALA A 65 14.09 3.34 37.11
N CYS A 66 13.51 3.37 35.91
CA CYS A 66 13.45 2.21 35.01
C CYS A 66 14.45 2.31 33.85
N SER A 67 15.00 1.17 33.44
CA SER A 67 15.85 1.04 32.25
C SER A 67 15.07 0.50 31.04
N TRP A 68 14.13 -0.41 31.29
CA TRP A 68 13.26 -1.03 30.29
C TRP A 68 11.85 -1.26 30.86
N PHE A 69 10.89 -1.35 29.95
CA PHE A 69 9.52 -1.77 30.24
C PHE A 69 9.16 -2.96 29.36
N GLY A 70 8.30 -3.86 29.83
CA GLY A 70 7.89 -4.99 29.02
C GLY A 70 6.53 -5.56 29.39
N ILE A 71 5.98 -6.33 28.46
CA ILE A 71 4.76 -7.09 28.65
C ILE A 71 4.97 -8.51 28.14
N VAL A 72 4.44 -9.51 28.86
CA VAL A 72 4.29 -10.87 28.32
C VAL A 72 2.86 -11.00 27.84
N ILE A 73 2.70 -11.36 26.57
CA ILE A 73 1.41 -11.61 25.94
C ILE A 73 1.27 -13.08 25.57
N GLU A 74 0.06 -13.60 25.65
CA GLU A 74 -0.33 -14.90 25.12
C GLU A 74 -1.08 -14.71 23.81
N THR A 75 -0.65 -15.44 22.78
CA THR A 75 -1.32 -15.48 21.47
C THR A 75 -1.53 -16.94 21.04
N ILE A 76 -2.25 -17.15 19.94
CA ILE A 76 -2.47 -18.49 19.36
C ILE A 76 -1.13 -19.15 18.95
N GLU A 77 -0.10 -18.35 18.68
CA GLU A 77 1.25 -18.81 18.33
C GLU A 77 2.17 -19.00 19.55
N GLY A 78 1.65 -18.92 20.78
CA GLY A 78 2.41 -19.01 22.03
C GLY A 78 2.73 -17.66 22.68
N GLN A 79 3.50 -17.69 23.76
CA GLN A 79 3.83 -16.50 24.56
C GLN A 79 4.93 -15.65 23.91
N LYS A 80 4.83 -14.33 24.09
CA LYS A 80 5.79 -13.35 23.58
C LYS A 80 6.06 -12.29 24.64
N LEU A 81 7.32 -12.10 25.01
CA LEU A 81 7.76 -10.94 25.77
C LEU A 81 8.10 -9.81 24.81
N LEU A 82 7.37 -8.69 24.91
CA LEU A 82 7.65 -7.46 24.19
C LEU A 82 8.19 -6.44 25.17
N ALA A 83 9.48 -6.12 25.09
CA ALA A 83 10.11 -5.11 25.93
C ALA A 83 10.66 -3.94 25.11
N ARG A 84 10.61 -2.74 25.68
CA ARG A 84 11.09 -1.51 25.05
C ARG A 84 11.89 -0.68 26.04
N ARG A 85 13.02 -0.17 25.56
CA ARG A 85 13.99 0.58 26.35
C ARG A 85 13.42 1.94 26.76
N GLU A 86 13.71 2.42 27.96
CA GLU A 86 13.42 3.80 28.35
C GLU A 86 14.23 4.77 27.47
N PRO A 87 13.61 5.81 26.88
CA PRO A 87 14.27 6.63 25.86
C PRO A 87 15.32 7.62 26.38
N GLY A 88 15.51 7.76 27.69
CA GLY A 88 16.45 8.72 28.27
C GLY A 88 16.11 10.16 27.89
N GLU A 89 17.12 10.91 27.45
CA GLU A 89 16.96 12.29 26.97
C GLU A 89 16.25 12.38 25.62
N ALA A 90 16.17 11.29 24.86
CA ALA A 90 15.46 11.28 23.59
C ALA A 90 13.92 11.31 23.81
N ARG A 91 13.19 11.85 22.82
CA ARG A 91 11.71 11.81 22.85
C ARG A 91 11.17 10.39 22.75
N GLN A 92 11.89 9.50 22.05
CA GLN A 92 11.56 8.09 21.88
C GLN A 92 12.78 7.31 21.42
N THR A 93 12.77 6.00 21.67
CA THR A 93 13.69 5.03 21.08
C THR A 93 12.92 3.96 20.30
N GLY A 94 13.54 3.45 19.24
CA GLY A 94 13.06 2.29 18.50
C GLY A 94 13.56 0.97 19.08
N ASP A 95 14.40 0.99 20.12
CA ASP A 95 15.05 -0.19 20.67
C ASP A 95 14.04 -1.06 21.42
N MET A 96 13.89 -2.29 20.93
CA MET A 96 13.01 -3.29 21.52
C MET A 96 13.73 -4.62 21.69
N PHE A 97 13.19 -5.43 22.59
CA PHE A 97 13.56 -6.80 22.82
C PHE A 97 12.32 -7.68 22.68
N VAL A 98 12.46 -8.77 21.95
CA VAL A 98 11.41 -9.79 21.79
C VAL A 98 11.95 -11.15 22.15
N LEU A 99 11.21 -11.89 22.96
CA LEU A 99 11.46 -13.30 23.25
C LEU A 99 10.16 -14.08 23.04
N GLU A 100 10.23 -15.19 22.30
CA GLU A 100 9.06 -16.00 21.94
C GLU A 100 9.27 -17.45 22.39
N GLY A 101 8.20 -18.11 22.82
CA GLY A 101 8.21 -19.51 23.21
C GLY A 101 6.85 -19.98 23.73
N ASP A 102 6.71 -21.27 23.99
CA ASP A 102 5.47 -21.82 24.59
C ASP A 102 5.23 -21.23 25.99
N THR A 103 6.31 -20.99 26.73
CA THR A 103 6.30 -20.27 28.01
C THR A 103 7.50 -19.33 28.03
N VAL A 104 7.27 -18.08 28.41
CA VAL A 104 8.30 -17.04 28.42
C VAL A 104 8.52 -16.53 29.84
N GLU A 105 9.75 -16.65 30.31
CA GLU A 105 10.20 -16.08 31.58
C GLU A 105 10.85 -14.71 31.37
N ALA A 106 10.64 -13.82 32.34
CA ALA A 106 11.22 -12.49 32.31
C ALA A 106 12.71 -12.55 32.69
N PRO A 107 13.62 -11.96 31.90
CA PRO A 107 15.03 -11.84 32.28
C PRO A 107 15.21 -11.15 33.64
N GLU A 108 16.08 -11.71 34.49
CA GLU A 108 16.41 -11.14 35.82
C GLU A 108 17.09 -9.77 35.74
N HIS A 109 17.75 -9.48 34.61
CA HIS A 109 18.43 -8.22 34.35
C HIS A 109 17.79 -7.53 33.14
N SER A 110 18.09 -6.24 32.98
CA SER A 110 17.66 -5.47 31.80
C SER A 110 18.07 -6.20 30.52
N PRO A 111 17.14 -6.42 29.58
CA PRO A 111 17.47 -7.09 28.33
C PRO A 111 18.34 -6.21 27.43
N ASP A 112 19.12 -6.85 26.57
CA ASP A 112 19.78 -6.20 25.45
C ASP A 112 18.85 -6.11 24.24
N LYS A 113 18.98 -5.05 23.45
CA LYS A 113 18.19 -4.89 22.23
C LYS A 113 18.47 -6.03 21.25
N ASN A 114 17.42 -6.71 20.79
CA ASN A 114 17.50 -7.67 19.68
C ASN A 114 16.62 -7.31 18.48
N THR A 115 15.77 -6.27 18.58
CA THR A 115 14.87 -5.88 17.50
C THR A 115 14.52 -4.38 17.55
N THR A 116 13.59 -3.96 16.71
CA THR A 116 13.12 -2.57 16.64
C THR A 116 11.60 -2.47 16.68
N ALA A 117 11.08 -1.32 17.09
CA ALA A 117 9.65 -1.03 17.10
C ALA A 117 8.97 -1.25 15.74
N GLU A 118 9.63 -0.94 14.62
CA GLU A 118 9.07 -1.18 13.28
C GLU A 118 8.95 -2.67 12.94
N ILE A 119 9.87 -3.51 13.42
CA ILE A 119 9.78 -4.97 13.26
C ILE A 119 8.65 -5.51 14.13
N VAL A 120 8.53 -5.05 15.38
CA VAL A 120 7.45 -5.46 16.28
C VAL A 120 6.07 -5.04 15.76
N LYS A 121 5.93 -3.83 15.18
CA LYS A 121 4.68 -3.43 14.51
C LYS A 121 4.29 -4.41 13.41
N ARG A 122 5.22 -4.79 12.53
CA ARG A 122 4.95 -5.75 11.45
C ARG A 122 4.59 -7.15 11.98
N MET A 123 5.23 -7.57 13.08
CA MET A 123 4.89 -8.83 13.76
C MET A 123 3.46 -8.78 14.32
N LEU A 124 3.09 -7.68 14.99
CA LEU A 124 1.73 -7.47 15.49
C LEU A 124 0.69 -7.37 14.35
N ASP A 125 1.03 -6.70 13.25
CA ASP A 125 0.19 -6.64 12.04
C ASP A 125 -0.07 -8.04 11.49
N LYS A 126 0.97 -8.90 11.44
CA LYS A 126 0.86 -10.30 11.01
C LYS A 126 0.01 -11.12 11.98
N LEU A 127 0.23 -10.98 13.29
CA LEU A 127 -0.54 -11.68 14.32
C LEU A 127 -2.03 -11.34 14.25
N ALA A 128 -2.37 -10.09 13.93
CA ALA A 128 -3.75 -9.65 13.75
C ALA A 128 -4.34 -10.00 12.37
N GLY A 129 -3.57 -10.63 11.47
CA GLY A 129 -4.03 -11.00 10.13
C GLY A 129 -4.32 -9.80 9.22
N LEU A 130 -3.61 -8.68 9.42
CA LEU A 130 -3.87 -7.45 8.67
C LEU A 130 -3.31 -7.51 7.25
N SER A 131 -4.08 -6.97 6.30
CA SER A 131 -3.65 -6.82 4.91
C SER A 131 -2.50 -5.80 4.79
N GLN A 132 -1.52 -6.10 3.95
CA GLN A 132 -0.46 -5.16 3.60
C GLN A 132 -0.90 -4.12 2.55
N LEU A 133 -2.09 -4.30 1.95
CA LEU A 133 -2.64 -3.41 0.95
C LEU A 133 -3.28 -2.17 1.61
N GLY A 134 -3.21 -1.02 0.95
CA GLY A 134 -3.90 0.20 1.36
C GLY A 134 -5.42 0.07 1.22
N LEU A 135 -6.19 0.84 1.98
CA LEU A 135 -7.66 0.77 1.91
C LEU A 135 -8.22 1.25 0.56
N ASN A 136 -7.53 2.20 -0.08
CA ASN A 136 -7.89 2.78 -1.36
C ASN A 136 -6.70 2.71 -2.33
N PRO A 137 -6.89 2.29 -3.59
CA PRO A 137 -5.83 2.31 -4.60
C PRO A 137 -5.38 3.71 -5.03
N ASP A 138 -6.29 4.70 -4.95
CA ASP A 138 -6.11 6.05 -5.51
C ASP A 138 -5.67 7.10 -4.49
N SER A 139 -5.65 6.76 -3.19
CA SER A 139 -5.27 7.70 -2.13
C SER A 139 -4.20 7.11 -1.23
N GLU A 140 -3.36 7.99 -0.68
CA GLU A 140 -2.39 7.67 0.38
C GLU A 140 -3.09 7.36 1.72
N VAL A 141 -4.30 6.79 1.71
CA VAL A 141 -4.92 6.32 2.94
C VAL A 141 -4.09 5.15 3.46
N ALA A 142 -3.42 5.42 4.58
CA ALA A 142 -2.49 4.51 5.20
C ALA A 142 -3.14 3.14 5.45
N ARG A 143 -2.33 2.09 5.24
CA ARG A 143 -2.68 0.70 5.57
C ARG A 143 -3.26 0.59 6.99
N VAL A 144 -4.16 -0.36 7.18
CA VAL A 144 -4.60 -0.76 8.52
C VAL A 144 -3.40 -1.37 9.25
N SER A 145 -3.19 -0.93 10.49
CA SER A 145 -2.13 -1.43 11.36
C SER A 145 -2.69 -1.82 12.71
N PHE A 146 -1.99 -2.71 13.42
CA PHE A 146 -2.36 -3.15 14.77
C PHE A 146 -2.54 -1.97 15.72
N ARG A 147 -1.75 -0.91 15.53
CA ARG A 147 -1.80 0.34 16.28
C ARG A 147 -3.16 1.05 16.16
N ASP A 148 -3.82 0.90 15.02
CA ASP A 148 -5.15 1.48 14.82
C ASP A 148 -6.23 0.69 15.59
N LEU A 149 -6.00 -0.60 15.82
CA LEU A 149 -6.92 -1.47 16.57
C LEU A 149 -6.91 -1.19 18.07
N ILE A 150 -5.83 -0.61 18.59
CA ILE A 150 -5.72 -0.20 20.00
C ILE A 150 -6.74 0.89 20.37
N ALA A 151 -7.29 1.61 19.39
CA ALA A 151 -8.38 2.56 19.59
C ALA A 151 -9.62 1.93 20.27
N PHE A 152 -9.79 0.60 20.12
CA PHE A 152 -10.91 -0.17 20.64
C PHE A 152 -10.60 -0.92 21.96
N THR A 153 -9.38 -0.81 22.48
CA THR A 153 -8.93 -1.59 23.66
C THR A 153 -8.68 -0.71 24.89
N PHE A 154 -8.26 0.55 24.71
CA PHE A 154 -7.89 1.42 25.83
C PHE A 154 -8.95 2.47 26.15
N GLN A 155 -9.19 2.65 27.44
CA GLN A 155 -10.01 3.71 28.02
C GLN A 155 -9.20 4.39 29.15
N PRO A 156 -8.21 5.23 28.81
CA PRO A 156 -7.43 5.97 29.79
C PRO A 156 -8.30 7.00 30.54
N GLN A 157 -7.80 7.51 31.65
CA GLN A 157 -8.54 8.40 32.55
C GLN A 157 -9.15 9.62 31.85
N TYR A 158 -8.48 10.19 30.84
CA TYR A 158 -8.95 11.39 30.12
C TYR A 158 -9.97 11.09 28.99
N ILE A 159 -10.19 9.80 28.67
CA ILE A 159 -11.16 9.34 27.67
C ILE A 159 -12.35 8.66 28.34
N VAL A 160 -12.13 7.89 29.40
CA VAL A 160 -13.23 7.24 30.11
C VAL A 160 -14.21 8.31 30.59
N ALA A 161 -15.49 8.15 30.23
CA ALA A 161 -16.54 9.13 30.49
C ALA A 161 -16.29 10.53 29.87
N ASN A 162 -15.61 10.62 28.73
CA ASN A 162 -15.43 11.88 28.01
C ASN A 162 -16.60 12.13 27.03
N PRO A 163 -17.31 13.26 27.11
CA PRO A 163 -18.45 13.53 26.23
C PRO A 163 -18.09 13.65 24.75
N MET A 164 -16.86 14.05 24.43
CA MET A 164 -16.44 14.43 23.07
C MET A 164 -15.69 13.32 22.32
N VAL A 165 -15.11 12.35 23.03
CA VAL A 165 -14.20 11.35 22.45
C VAL A 165 -14.47 9.98 23.05
N LEU A 166 -14.90 9.03 22.23
CA LEU A 166 -15.22 7.66 22.65
C LEU A 166 -14.03 6.68 22.52
N PHE A 167 -13.20 6.87 21.48
CA PHE A 167 -12.13 5.96 21.10
C PHE A 167 -10.74 6.53 21.39
N PHE A 168 -9.79 5.67 21.73
CA PHE A 168 -8.42 6.08 22.04
C PHE A 168 -7.70 6.68 20.82
N ASN A 169 -6.96 7.79 21.04
CA ASN A 169 -6.28 8.63 20.02
C ASN A 169 -7.19 9.31 18.98
N ALA A 170 -8.52 9.26 19.10
CA ALA A 170 -9.44 9.90 18.17
C ALA A 170 -9.57 11.43 18.37
N ASP A 171 -8.81 12.01 19.29
CA ASP A 171 -8.72 13.46 19.56
C ASP A 171 -7.89 14.22 18.51
N THR A 172 -7.01 13.53 17.77
CA THR A 172 -6.24 14.12 16.66
C THR A 172 -6.91 13.89 15.31
N SER A 173 -6.90 14.88 14.41
CA SER A 173 -7.58 14.79 13.11
C SER A 173 -7.11 13.62 12.25
N GLU A 174 -5.79 13.39 12.19
CA GLU A 174 -5.19 12.30 11.41
C GLU A 174 -5.67 10.92 11.86
N HIS A 175 -5.59 10.62 13.17
CA HIS A 175 -6.04 9.34 13.70
C HIS A 175 -7.55 9.19 13.60
N ARG A 176 -8.30 10.28 13.82
CA ARG A 176 -9.75 10.29 13.70
C ARG A 176 -10.21 9.94 12.29
N ASP A 177 -9.65 10.58 11.27
CA ASP A 177 -10.03 10.32 9.87
C ASP A 177 -9.59 8.93 9.43
N LYS A 178 -8.43 8.45 9.90
CA LYS A 178 -8.01 7.07 9.70
C LYS A 178 -8.96 6.07 10.36
N LEU A 179 -9.37 6.32 11.60
CA LEU A 179 -10.28 5.43 12.34
C LEU A 179 -11.65 5.31 11.65
N LYS A 180 -12.17 6.41 11.09
CA LYS A 180 -13.38 6.39 10.24
C LYS A 180 -13.19 5.51 9.02
N ALA A 181 -12.04 5.63 8.35
CA ALA A 181 -11.75 4.87 7.14
C ALA A 181 -11.56 3.37 7.40
N ILE A 182 -10.95 2.97 8.52
CA ILE A 182 -10.73 1.56 8.86
C ILE A 182 -11.97 0.86 9.44
N PHE A 183 -12.99 1.60 9.88
CA PHE A 183 -14.13 1.03 10.60
C PHE A 183 -14.81 -0.14 9.86
N PRO A 184 -15.08 -0.06 8.54
CA PRO A 184 -15.62 -1.19 7.78
C PRO A 184 -14.70 -2.42 7.79
N TYR A 185 -13.39 -2.21 7.80
CA TYR A 185 -12.40 -3.30 7.90
C TYR A 185 -12.44 -3.94 9.28
N VAL A 186 -12.46 -3.14 10.35
CA VAL A 186 -12.53 -3.60 11.74
C VAL A 186 -13.79 -4.43 12.01
N LEU A 187 -14.90 -4.04 11.38
CA LEU A 187 -16.18 -4.75 11.48
C LEU A 187 -16.29 -5.98 10.55
N ASP A 188 -15.21 -6.38 9.87
CA ASP A 188 -15.19 -7.47 8.88
C ASP A 188 -16.19 -7.29 7.70
N ALA A 189 -16.63 -6.04 7.49
CA ALA A 189 -17.44 -5.66 6.34
C ALA A 189 -16.60 -5.53 5.07
N LEU A 190 -15.31 -5.22 5.22
CA LEU A 190 -14.30 -5.15 4.19
C LEU A 190 -13.14 -6.11 4.53
N THR A 191 -13.13 -7.29 3.92
CA THR A 191 -12.11 -8.32 4.20
C THR A 191 -10.83 -8.11 3.38
N PRO A 192 -9.69 -8.75 3.75
CA PRO A 192 -8.47 -8.72 2.95
C PRO A 192 -8.67 -9.17 1.49
N GLU A 193 -9.51 -10.18 1.25
CA GLU A 193 -9.83 -10.70 -0.09
C GLU A 193 -10.61 -9.66 -0.91
N MET A 194 -11.57 -8.98 -0.29
CA MET A 194 -12.30 -7.87 -0.92
C MET A 194 -11.37 -6.72 -1.27
N LEU A 195 -10.39 -6.42 -0.40
CA LEU A 195 -9.37 -5.41 -0.64
C LEU A 195 -8.48 -5.79 -1.83
N ALA A 196 -8.00 -7.04 -1.88
CA ALA A 196 -7.21 -7.54 -3.00
C ALA A 196 -7.99 -7.50 -4.32
N ALA A 197 -9.28 -7.90 -4.29
CA ALA A 197 -10.16 -7.80 -5.45
C ALA A 197 -10.32 -6.34 -5.93
N ARG A 198 -10.49 -5.39 -5.00
CA ARG A 198 -10.58 -3.95 -5.33
C ARG A 198 -9.31 -3.42 -6.00
N TRP A 199 -8.13 -3.75 -5.46
CA TRP A 199 -6.85 -3.35 -6.05
C TRP A 199 -6.66 -3.94 -7.45
N GLU A 200 -7.00 -5.21 -7.63
CA GLU A 200 -6.90 -5.88 -8.92
C GLU A 200 -7.89 -5.30 -9.94
N MET A 201 -9.13 -4.99 -9.52
CA MET A 201 -10.11 -4.30 -10.35
C MET A 201 -9.59 -2.95 -10.83
N ASP A 202 -8.94 -2.18 -9.97
CA ASP A 202 -8.38 -0.88 -10.36
C ASP A 202 -7.22 -1.05 -11.37
N ARG A 203 -6.30 -1.99 -11.13
CA ARG A 203 -5.24 -2.35 -12.09
C ARG A 203 -5.83 -2.73 -13.46
N LEU A 204 -6.82 -3.63 -13.47
CA LEU A 204 -7.47 -4.11 -14.69
C LEU A 204 -8.28 -3.00 -15.39
N ASN A 205 -8.91 -2.10 -14.65
CA ASN A 205 -9.62 -0.95 -15.24
C ASN A 205 -8.66 0.02 -15.94
N ARG A 206 -7.47 0.27 -15.37
CA ARG A 206 -6.44 1.08 -16.04
C ARG A 206 -5.95 0.40 -17.32
N GLU A 207 -5.76 -0.91 -17.28
CA GLU A 207 -5.36 -1.72 -18.43
C GLU A 207 -6.44 -1.74 -19.52
N LEU A 208 -7.69 -1.96 -19.13
CA LEU A 208 -8.86 -1.92 -20.00
C LEU A 208 -8.98 -0.58 -20.71
N ARG A 209 -8.87 0.55 -19.99
CA ARG A 209 -8.91 1.89 -20.59
C ARG A 209 -7.83 2.07 -21.66
N ARG A 210 -6.61 1.56 -21.45
CA ARG A 210 -5.53 1.62 -22.43
C ARG A 210 -5.86 0.79 -23.67
N LYS A 211 -6.32 -0.45 -23.49
CA LYS A 211 -6.66 -1.36 -24.59
C LYS A 211 -7.88 -0.90 -25.39
N GLU A 212 -8.89 -0.33 -24.72
CA GLU A 212 -10.05 0.30 -25.37
C GLU A 212 -9.64 1.51 -26.21
N ALA A 213 -8.71 2.34 -25.72
CA ALA A 213 -8.17 3.45 -26.50
C ALA A 213 -7.40 2.97 -27.74
N SER A 214 -6.58 1.92 -27.60
CA SER A 214 -5.89 1.30 -28.74
C SER A 214 -6.86 0.72 -29.77
N LEU A 215 -7.90 0.01 -29.32
CA LEU A 215 -8.95 -0.55 -30.18
C LEU A 215 -9.73 0.57 -30.91
N ALA A 216 -10.05 1.66 -30.20
CA ALA A 216 -10.72 2.82 -30.80
C ALA A 216 -9.85 3.52 -31.85
N ALA A 217 -8.55 3.67 -31.59
CA ALA A 217 -7.60 4.23 -32.55
C ALA A 217 -7.50 3.35 -33.81
N ALA A 218 -7.38 2.03 -33.66
CA ALA A 218 -7.36 1.08 -34.78
C ALA A 218 -8.65 1.16 -35.61
N ARG A 219 -9.82 1.16 -34.98
CA ARG A 219 -11.12 1.30 -35.66
C ARG A 219 -11.25 2.62 -36.42
N THR A 220 -10.73 3.71 -35.85
CA THR A 220 -10.77 5.03 -36.47
C THR A 220 -9.87 5.08 -37.72
N ALA A 221 -8.68 4.49 -37.64
CA ALA A 221 -7.79 4.37 -38.80
C ALA A 221 -8.44 3.59 -39.96
N VAL A 222 -9.12 2.47 -39.66
CA VAL A 222 -9.86 1.68 -40.68
C VAL A 222 -10.97 2.49 -41.34
N ARG A 223 -11.78 3.23 -40.57
CA ARG A 223 -12.86 4.07 -41.11
C ARG A 223 -12.34 5.23 -41.96
N ALA A 224 -11.25 5.88 -41.52
CA ALA A 224 -10.59 6.93 -42.30
C ALA A 224 -10.12 6.35 -43.64
N TRP A 225 -9.51 5.17 -43.60
CA TRP A 225 -9.06 4.47 -44.80
C TRP A 225 -10.23 4.13 -45.75
N GLN A 226 -11.32 3.52 -45.26
CA GLN A 226 -12.53 3.24 -46.04
C GLN A 226 -13.08 4.46 -46.79
N THR A 227 -13.01 5.64 -46.17
CA THR A 227 -13.48 6.90 -46.78
C THR A 227 -12.57 7.35 -47.92
N GLU A 228 -11.26 7.17 -47.77
CA GLU A 228 -10.29 7.59 -48.80
C GLU A 228 -10.20 6.60 -49.97
N THR A 229 -10.44 5.31 -49.73
CA THR A 229 -10.10 4.20 -50.65
C THR A 229 -10.70 4.33 -52.06
N GLN A 230 -11.91 4.88 -52.19
CA GLN A 230 -12.50 5.15 -53.51
C GLN A 230 -11.75 6.22 -54.31
N ALA A 231 -11.17 7.23 -53.63
CA ALA A 231 -10.33 8.23 -54.27
C ALA A 231 -9.01 7.61 -54.75
N TRP A 232 -8.44 6.67 -53.99
CA TRP A 232 -7.24 5.94 -54.41
C TRP A 232 -7.48 5.08 -55.64
N LEU A 233 -8.59 4.34 -55.70
CA LEU A 233 -8.97 3.56 -56.90
C LEU A 233 -9.13 4.45 -58.15
N ARG A 234 -9.83 5.58 -58.02
CA ARG A 234 -10.00 6.54 -59.14
C ARG A 234 -8.67 7.12 -59.60
N ASN A 235 -7.81 7.50 -58.66
CA ASN A 235 -6.46 7.98 -58.96
C ASN A 235 -5.61 6.89 -59.62
N ALA A 236 -5.73 5.62 -59.20
CA ALA A 236 -5.00 4.50 -59.81
C ALA A 236 -5.43 4.27 -61.28
N VAL A 237 -6.71 4.42 -61.59
CA VAL A 237 -7.21 4.40 -62.99
C VAL A 237 -6.74 5.63 -63.78
N GLU A 238 -6.81 6.84 -63.21
CA GLU A 238 -6.35 8.08 -63.85
C GLU A 238 -4.85 8.05 -64.19
N PHE A 239 -4.05 7.44 -63.32
CA PHE A 239 -2.62 7.23 -63.54
C PHE A 239 -2.29 6.06 -64.48
N GLY A 240 -3.29 5.29 -64.94
CA GLY A 240 -3.10 4.14 -65.82
C GLY A 240 -2.46 2.93 -65.15
N LEU A 241 -2.46 2.89 -63.82
CA LEU A 241 -1.99 1.75 -63.01
C LEU A 241 -3.01 0.61 -62.98
N LEU A 242 -4.27 0.93 -63.26
CA LEU A 242 -5.36 -0.02 -63.49
C LEU A 242 -6.00 0.24 -64.86
N PRO A 243 -6.49 -0.81 -65.56
CA PRO A 243 -7.21 -0.67 -66.83
C PRO A 243 -8.42 0.28 -66.74
N SER A 244 -8.70 1.02 -67.81
CA SER A 244 -9.79 2.02 -67.85
C SER A 244 -11.20 1.41 -67.81
N ASP A 245 -11.32 0.11 -68.06
CA ASP A 245 -12.55 -0.69 -67.96
C ASP A 245 -12.70 -1.40 -66.60
N THR A 246 -11.81 -1.13 -65.64
CA THR A 246 -11.88 -1.74 -64.30
C THR A 246 -13.17 -1.33 -63.60
N GLN A 247 -14.09 -2.28 -63.42
CA GLN A 247 -15.26 -2.08 -62.57
C GLN A 247 -14.82 -1.93 -61.12
N ILE A 248 -15.20 -0.83 -60.49
CA ILE A 248 -14.91 -0.58 -59.08
C ILE A 248 -15.89 -1.41 -58.25
N PRO A 249 -15.44 -2.46 -57.53
CA PRO A 249 -16.33 -3.30 -56.74
C PRO A 249 -16.87 -2.54 -55.53
N THR A 250 -18.04 -2.95 -55.06
CA THR A 250 -18.62 -2.47 -53.79
C THR A 250 -18.08 -3.24 -52.58
N GLU A 251 -17.64 -4.48 -52.79
CA GLU A 251 -17.11 -5.36 -51.75
C GLU A 251 -15.67 -4.98 -51.38
N TRP A 252 -15.43 -4.87 -50.08
CA TRP A 252 -14.22 -4.27 -49.53
C TRP A 252 -12.94 -5.07 -49.79
N ASN A 253 -13.01 -6.39 -49.66
CA ASN A 253 -11.84 -7.27 -49.86
C ASN A 253 -11.35 -7.23 -51.33
N GLU A 254 -12.29 -7.14 -52.28
CA GLU A 254 -11.96 -7.04 -53.71
C GLU A 254 -11.31 -5.69 -54.07
N VAL A 255 -11.68 -4.64 -53.35
CA VAL A 255 -11.07 -3.30 -53.46
C VAL A 255 -9.61 -3.31 -52.98
N VAL A 256 -9.31 -3.96 -51.86
CA VAL A 256 -7.93 -4.09 -51.35
C VAL A 256 -7.06 -4.89 -52.33
N ASP A 257 -7.60 -5.97 -52.91
CA ASP A 257 -6.90 -6.78 -53.91
C ASP A 257 -6.62 -6.02 -55.21
N LEU A 258 -7.51 -5.10 -55.62
CA LEU A 258 -7.25 -4.20 -56.74
C LEU A 258 -6.14 -3.19 -56.43
N LEU A 259 -6.10 -2.65 -55.21
CA LEU A 259 -5.06 -1.72 -54.80
C LEU A 259 -3.69 -2.38 -54.65
N ARG A 260 -3.62 -3.63 -54.12
CA ARG A 260 -2.38 -4.43 -54.12
C ARG A 260 -1.88 -4.75 -55.54
N ARG A 261 -2.80 -4.95 -56.49
CA ARG A 261 -2.46 -5.08 -57.92
C ARG A 261 -1.92 -3.78 -58.51
N ALA A 262 -2.51 -2.63 -58.14
CA ALA A 262 -2.06 -1.32 -58.60
C ALA A 262 -0.65 -0.97 -58.10
N THR A 263 -0.26 -1.40 -56.89
CA THR A 263 1.13 -1.25 -56.39
C THR A 263 2.13 -2.13 -57.13
N GLY A 264 1.69 -3.27 -57.67
CA GLY A 264 2.52 -4.20 -58.45
C GLY A 264 2.53 -3.94 -59.97
N ALA A 265 1.75 -2.96 -60.45
CA ALA A 265 1.66 -2.64 -61.87
C ALA A 265 2.97 -2.03 -62.37
N ASN A 266 3.50 -2.58 -63.46
CA ASN A 266 4.77 -2.16 -64.03
C ASN A 266 4.61 -0.77 -64.65
N THR A 267 5.19 0.25 -64.02
CA THR A 267 5.14 1.67 -64.43
C THR A 267 5.56 1.86 -65.89
N ARG A 268 6.30 0.89 -66.46
CA ARG A 268 6.75 0.83 -67.86
C ARG A 268 5.63 0.70 -68.90
N ALA A 269 4.49 0.08 -68.57
CA ALA A 269 3.42 -0.17 -69.54
C ALA A 269 2.57 1.06 -69.87
N ALA A 270 2.58 2.08 -69.01
CA ALA A 270 1.75 3.28 -69.16
C ALA A 270 2.29 4.32 -70.16
N PHE A 271 3.45 4.09 -70.80
CA PHE A 271 4.20 5.12 -71.54
C PHE A 271 4.52 4.80 -73.01
N ALA A 272 3.89 3.78 -73.60
CA ALA A 272 4.19 3.37 -74.98
C ALA A 272 3.46 4.21 -76.05
N THR A 273 3.76 5.50 -76.17
CA THR A 273 3.50 6.28 -77.41
C THR A 273 4.40 7.52 -77.46
N ILE A 274 5.37 7.55 -78.39
CA ILE A 274 5.82 8.67 -79.25
C ILE A 274 7.25 8.34 -79.77
N GLU A 275 7.34 8.10 -81.08
CA GLU A 275 8.45 7.42 -81.77
C GLU A 275 9.55 8.35 -82.35
N SER A 276 9.76 9.54 -81.79
CA SER A 276 10.75 10.50 -82.36
C SER A 276 11.84 11.02 -81.42
N ILE A 277 12.00 10.44 -80.22
CA ILE A 277 13.02 10.87 -79.23
C ILE A 277 13.74 9.65 -78.63
N GLN A 278 13.97 8.61 -79.42
CA GLN A 278 14.53 7.34 -78.95
C GLN A 278 15.89 7.50 -78.21
N PRO A 279 16.88 8.28 -78.70
CA PRO A 279 18.20 8.32 -78.06
C PRO A 279 18.22 9.10 -76.73
N THR A 280 17.49 10.21 -76.64
CA THR A 280 17.43 11.03 -75.41
C THR A 280 16.55 10.37 -74.36
N ILE A 281 15.48 9.69 -74.77
CA ILE A 281 14.63 8.89 -73.86
C ILE A 281 15.40 7.69 -73.33
N GLU A 282 16.12 6.95 -74.17
CA GLU A 282 16.96 5.82 -73.73
C GLU A 282 18.05 6.28 -72.75
N ARG A 283 18.67 7.45 -73.01
CA ARG A 283 19.67 8.01 -72.09
C ARG A 283 19.06 8.49 -70.77
N LEU A 284 17.89 9.14 -70.80
CA LEU A 284 17.17 9.55 -69.59
C LEU A 284 16.71 8.33 -68.78
N GLN A 285 16.21 7.29 -69.45
CA GLN A 285 15.83 6.01 -68.83
C GLN A 285 17.03 5.34 -68.16
N ALA A 286 18.19 5.31 -68.81
CA ALA A 286 19.41 4.79 -68.22
C ALA A 286 19.83 5.59 -66.97
N LEU A 287 19.75 6.93 -67.02
CA LEU A 287 20.07 7.79 -65.88
C LEU A 287 19.07 7.67 -64.73
N ARG A 288 17.78 7.49 -65.03
CA ARG A 288 16.73 7.26 -64.01
C ARG A 288 16.84 5.89 -63.35
N GLN A 289 17.25 4.87 -64.10
CA GLN A 289 17.59 3.57 -63.51
C GLN A 289 18.79 3.72 -62.57
N LEU A 290 19.83 4.46 -62.98
CA LEU A 290 20.97 4.78 -62.12
C LEU A 290 20.57 5.61 -60.88
N GLU A 291 19.59 6.51 -61.00
CA GLU A 291 19.06 7.28 -59.87
C GLU A 291 18.33 6.37 -58.88
N SER A 292 17.47 5.48 -59.37
CA SER A 292 16.74 4.51 -58.55
C SER A 292 17.72 3.57 -57.83
N ASP A 293 18.71 3.05 -58.54
CA ASP A 293 19.74 2.20 -57.96
C ASP A 293 20.60 2.96 -56.92
N ALA A 294 20.93 4.23 -57.17
CA ALA A 294 21.67 5.08 -56.24
C ALA A 294 20.83 5.44 -54.99
N ALA A 295 19.54 5.73 -55.17
CA ALA A 295 18.62 6.02 -54.08
C ALA A 295 18.35 4.78 -53.21
N GLY A 296 18.21 3.60 -53.84
CA GLY A 296 18.10 2.31 -53.14
C GLY A 296 19.33 2.01 -52.30
N LYS A 297 20.54 2.17 -52.86
CA LYS A 297 21.80 2.03 -52.12
C LYS A 297 21.90 3.02 -50.95
N LEU A 298 21.52 4.28 -51.16
CA LEU A 298 21.50 5.28 -50.10
C LEU A 298 20.51 4.92 -48.97
N ALA A 299 19.32 4.42 -49.32
CA ALA A 299 18.32 4.00 -48.35
C ALA A 299 18.81 2.79 -47.53
N GLU A 300 19.42 1.79 -48.18
CA GLU A 300 20.03 0.64 -47.53
C GLU A 300 21.14 1.06 -46.55
N GLN A 301 22.05 1.93 -46.98
CA GLN A 301 23.14 2.42 -46.12
C GLN A 301 22.64 3.29 -44.97
N ARG A 302 21.63 4.14 -45.19
CA ARG A 302 20.98 4.91 -44.11
C ARG A 302 20.24 4.02 -43.12
N HIS A 303 19.57 2.98 -43.61
CA HIS A 303 18.90 2.01 -42.75
C HIS A 303 19.93 1.30 -41.86
N ARG A 304 21.03 0.78 -42.44
CA ARG A 304 22.12 0.16 -41.69
C ARG A 304 22.76 1.11 -40.68
N LEU A 305 22.98 2.38 -41.06
CA LEU A 305 23.53 3.39 -40.15
C LEU A 305 22.58 3.65 -38.96
N ASN A 306 21.27 3.73 -39.20
CA ASN A 306 20.27 3.89 -38.15
C ASN A 306 20.19 2.66 -37.22
N GLU A 307 20.33 1.45 -37.76
CA GLU A 307 20.39 0.23 -36.95
C GLU A 307 21.62 0.21 -36.04
N ILE A 308 22.80 0.52 -36.58
CA ILE A 308 24.05 0.65 -35.80
C ILE A 308 23.91 1.74 -34.73
N GLN A 309 23.28 2.89 -35.04
CA GLN A 309 23.02 3.95 -34.06
C GLN A 309 22.04 3.54 -32.96
N ARG A 310 20.99 2.79 -33.31
CA ARG A 310 20.04 2.24 -32.33
C ARG A 310 20.76 1.23 -31.42
N LEU A 311 21.60 0.37 -31.99
CA LEU A 311 22.40 -0.59 -31.24
C LEU A 311 23.39 0.12 -30.30
N LEU A 312 24.11 1.16 -30.77
CA LEU A 312 24.99 1.99 -29.95
C LEU A 312 24.24 2.65 -28.79
N THR A 313 23.09 3.27 -29.04
CA THR A 313 22.27 3.91 -28.00
C THR A 313 21.77 2.89 -26.97
N SER A 314 21.30 1.72 -27.42
CA SER A 314 20.86 0.63 -26.53
C SER A 314 22.03 0.05 -25.72
N SER A 315 23.21 -0.08 -26.32
CA SER A 315 24.43 -0.54 -25.65
C SER A 315 24.91 0.48 -24.60
N GLN A 316 24.83 1.78 -24.89
CA GLN A 316 25.14 2.84 -23.93
C GLN A 316 24.17 2.85 -22.75
N ALA A 317 22.86 2.71 -23.00
CA ALA A 317 21.84 2.62 -21.96
C ALA A 317 21.98 1.37 -21.10
N TYR A 318 22.32 0.23 -21.71
CA TYR A 318 22.67 -1.00 -20.99
C TYR A 318 23.93 -0.80 -20.15
N GLY A 319 25.00 -0.21 -20.71
CA GLY A 319 26.24 0.06 -19.99
C GLY A 319 26.10 1.05 -18.83
N SER A 320 25.20 2.03 -18.93
CA SER A 320 24.89 2.93 -17.80
C SER A 320 24.12 2.20 -16.70
N ALA A 321 23.17 1.33 -17.05
CA ALA A 321 22.46 0.48 -16.10
C ALA A 321 23.40 -0.49 -15.37
N ILE A 322 24.33 -1.12 -16.09
CA ILE A 322 25.35 -2.02 -15.50
C ILE A 322 26.33 -1.23 -14.62
N ARG A 323 26.74 -0.01 -14.98
CA ARG A 323 27.55 0.86 -14.10
C ARG A 323 26.82 1.22 -12.81
N ILE A 324 25.52 1.52 -12.87
CA ILE A 324 24.72 1.77 -11.67
C ILE A 324 24.67 0.51 -10.77
N GLN A 325 24.52 -0.68 -11.35
CA GLN A 325 24.57 -1.93 -10.59
C GLN A 325 25.94 -2.15 -9.95
N ARG A 326 27.03 -1.93 -10.69
CA ARG A 326 28.41 -1.98 -10.17
C ARG A 326 28.60 -1.02 -9.01
N ASP A 327 28.21 0.25 -9.15
CA ASP A 327 28.41 1.27 -8.11
C ASP A 327 27.64 0.92 -6.83
N ARG A 328 26.44 0.35 -6.96
CA ARG A 328 25.66 -0.18 -5.82
C ARG A 328 26.34 -1.37 -5.14
N LEU A 329 26.97 -2.25 -5.91
CA LEU A 329 27.69 -3.43 -5.41
C LEU A 329 29.12 -3.12 -4.94
N ASN A 330 29.68 -1.97 -5.30
CA ASN A 330 31.07 -1.60 -4.98
C ASN A 330 31.35 -1.58 -3.46
N VAL A 331 30.34 -1.26 -2.65
CA VAL A 331 30.41 -1.29 -1.18
C VAL A 331 30.76 -2.69 -0.65
N ALA A 332 30.39 -3.77 -1.36
CA ALA A 332 30.70 -5.14 -0.97
C ALA A 332 32.22 -5.42 -0.96
N SER A 333 32.98 -4.82 -1.88
CA SER A 333 34.44 -4.97 -1.94
C SER A 333 35.13 -4.32 -0.73
N TRP A 334 34.66 -3.14 -0.33
CA TRP A 334 35.14 -2.44 0.86
C TRP A 334 34.80 -3.21 2.14
N LEU A 335 33.58 -3.76 2.22
CA LEU A 335 33.15 -4.60 3.34
C LEU A 335 33.99 -5.88 3.44
N LYS A 336 34.31 -6.53 2.31
CA LYS A 336 35.20 -7.70 2.27
C LYS A 336 36.62 -7.37 2.71
N ALA A 337 37.21 -6.29 2.19
CA ALA A 337 38.54 -5.85 2.60
C ALA A 337 38.61 -5.53 4.11
N ARG A 338 37.57 -4.90 4.67
CA ARG A 338 37.46 -4.64 6.11
C ARG A 338 37.31 -5.92 6.93
N ALA A 339 36.61 -6.91 6.39
CA ALA A 339 36.43 -8.24 6.97
C ALA A 339 37.70 -9.10 6.92
N ASP A 340 38.59 -8.86 5.95
CA ASP A 340 39.87 -9.55 5.81
C ASP A 340 40.99 -8.88 6.63
N ASP A 341 41.01 -7.53 6.73
CA ASP A 341 41.99 -6.76 7.51
C ASP A 341 41.77 -6.86 9.02
N ALA A 342 40.50 -7.00 9.42
CA ALA A 342 40.13 -7.13 10.81
C ALA A 342 40.03 -8.62 11.12
N GLY A 343 41.01 -9.15 11.86
CA GLY A 343 40.86 -10.41 12.61
C GLY A 343 39.82 -10.27 13.73
N ASP A 344 38.67 -9.71 13.40
CA ASP A 344 37.69 -9.15 14.31
C ASP A 344 36.47 -10.07 14.33
N VAL A 345 36.15 -10.48 15.55
CA VAL A 345 35.24 -11.58 15.90
C VAL A 345 33.81 -11.28 15.44
N LEU A 346 33.50 -10.00 15.16
CA LEU A 346 32.22 -9.49 14.69
C LEU A 346 31.80 -9.98 13.29
N VAL A 347 32.73 -10.28 12.38
CA VAL A 347 32.39 -10.79 11.03
C VAL A 347 32.00 -12.27 11.06
N ALA A 348 32.47 -13.02 12.06
CA ALA A 348 32.18 -14.44 12.23
C ALA A 348 30.79 -14.71 12.85
N LEU A 349 30.10 -13.68 13.36
CA LEU A 349 28.86 -13.82 14.16
C LEU A 349 27.56 -13.75 13.35
N GLY A 350 27.62 -13.59 12.02
CA GLY A 350 26.44 -13.57 11.16
C GLY A 350 26.29 -14.84 10.34
N ASP A 351 25.20 -15.59 10.54
CA ASP A 351 24.88 -16.78 9.73
C ASP A 351 24.81 -16.43 8.24
N GLY A 352 25.86 -16.85 7.51
CA GLY A 352 26.07 -16.61 6.09
C GLY A 352 26.77 -15.30 5.70
N GLY A 353 27.40 -14.57 6.63
CA GLY A 353 28.02 -13.26 6.35
C GLY A 353 29.14 -13.28 5.31
N ARG A 354 30.09 -14.21 5.42
CA ARG A 354 31.21 -14.36 4.47
C ARG A 354 30.72 -14.90 3.12
N ASP A 355 29.93 -15.97 3.10
CA ASP A 355 29.41 -16.55 1.86
C ASP A 355 28.55 -15.55 1.06
N LYS A 356 27.75 -14.71 1.74
CA LYS A 356 26.98 -13.64 1.09
C LYS A 356 27.88 -12.52 0.57
N LEU A 357 28.92 -12.13 1.31
CA LEU A 357 29.91 -11.14 0.84
C LEU A 357 30.71 -11.68 -0.34
N ASP A 358 31.07 -12.96 -0.34
CA ASP A 358 31.73 -13.65 -1.44
C ASP A 358 30.82 -13.71 -2.66
N THR A 359 29.54 -14.09 -2.48
CA THR A 359 28.54 -14.08 -3.56
C THR A 359 28.38 -12.68 -4.16
N LEU A 360 28.32 -11.63 -3.33
CA LEU A 360 28.22 -10.24 -3.80
C LEU A 360 29.51 -9.77 -4.50
N THR A 361 30.67 -10.23 -4.04
CA THR A 361 31.97 -9.91 -4.64
C THR A 361 32.16 -10.67 -5.96
N GLU A 362 31.70 -11.92 -6.07
CA GLU A 362 31.65 -12.68 -7.32
C GLU A 362 30.68 -12.06 -8.33
N ALA A 363 29.51 -11.61 -7.87
CA ALA A 363 28.57 -10.86 -8.71
C ALA A 363 29.19 -9.54 -9.21
N LEU A 364 29.90 -8.81 -8.34
CA LEU A 364 30.65 -7.61 -8.71
C LEU A 364 31.77 -7.92 -9.73
N ALA A 365 32.52 -9.01 -9.53
CA ALA A 365 33.56 -9.45 -10.47
C ALA A 365 32.97 -9.84 -11.83
N GLY A 366 31.82 -10.51 -11.84
CA GLY A 366 31.07 -10.83 -13.07
C GLY A 366 30.63 -9.57 -13.82
N ILE A 367 30.12 -8.57 -13.10
CA ILE A 367 29.75 -7.27 -13.66
C ILE A 367 30.97 -6.50 -14.19
N ASP A 368 32.11 -6.53 -13.48
CA ASP A 368 33.35 -5.90 -13.93
C ASP A 368 33.92 -6.56 -15.20
N VAL A 369 33.82 -7.89 -15.32
CA VAL A 369 34.17 -8.62 -16.56
C VAL A 369 33.25 -8.18 -17.71
N GLN A 370 31.94 -8.10 -17.47
CA GLN A 370 30.97 -7.61 -18.47
C GLN A 370 31.31 -6.18 -18.92
N LEU A 371 31.62 -5.28 -17.99
CA LEU A 371 32.04 -3.90 -18.30
C LEU A 371 33.36 -3.82 -19.07
N ARG A 372 34.30 -4.75 -18.86
CA ARG A 372 35.57 -4.82 -19.62
C ARG A 372 35.38 -5.31 -21.05
N THR A 373 34.38 -6.16 -21.31
CA THR A 373 34.06 -6.64 -22.67
C THR A 373 33.29 -5.61 -23.52
N GLN A 374 32.63 -4.64 -22.88
CA GLN A 374 31.86 -3.59 -23.53
C GLN A 374 32.67 -2.61 -24.41
N PRO A 375 33.81 -2.03 -23.97
CA PRO A 375 34.56 -1.05 -24.78
C PRO A 375 35.04 -1.64 -26.11
N THR A 376 35.40 -2.93 -26.14
CA THR A 376 35.80 -3.65 -27.37
C THR A 376 34.68 -3.74 -28.41
N MET A 377 33.42 -3.89 -27.99
CA MET A 377 32.27 -3.90 -28.90
C MET A 377 31.92 -2.47 -29.36
N SER A 378 31.95 -1.48 -28.46
CA SER A 378 31.67 -0.07 -28.79
C SER A 378 32.63 0.47 -29.85
N ASP A 379 33.94 0.19 -29.72
CA ASP A 379 34.95 0.65 -30.68
C ASP A 379 34.75 0.03 -32.08
N THR A 380 34.33 -1.23 -32.17
CA THR A 380 34.00 -1.86 -33.46
C THR A 380 32.76 -1.24 -34.10
N PHE A 381 31.71 -0.94 -33.32
CA PHE A 381 30.51 -0.30 -33.82
C PHE A 381 30.73 1.18 -34.18
N ASP A 382 31.63 1.88 -33.47
CA ASP A 382 31.99 3.25 -33.80
C ASP A 382 32.82 3.34 -35.09
N LYS A 383 33.76 2.41 -35.30
CA LYS A 383 34.47 2.28 -36.59
C LYS A 383 33.50 1.96 -37.73
N GLU A 384 32.57 1.04 -37.49
CA GLU A 384 31.54 0.68 -38.48
C GLU A 384 30.57 1.84 -38.76
N ARG A 385 30.22 2.63 -37.75
CA ARG A 385 29.41 3.85 -37.89
C ARG A 385 30.12 4.90 -38.75
N LEU A 386 31.43 5.09 -38.54
CA LEU A 386 32.23 6.02 -39.35
C LEU A 386 32.32 5.55 -40.81
N ARG A 387 32.59 4.25 -41.03
CA ARG A 387 32.58 3.65 -42.37
C ARG A 387 31.24 3.83 -43.09
N LEU A 388 30.14 3.49 -42.42
CA LEU A 388 28.79 3.65 -42.98
C LEU A 388 28.42 5.12 -43.23
N ARG A 389 28.96 6.07 -42.44
CA ARG A 389 28.80 7.50 -42.72
C ARG A 389 29.52 7.93 -44.00
N GLU A 390 30.78 7.54 -44.17
CA GLU A 390 31.54 7.82 -45.39
C GLU A 390 30.86 7.19 -46.61
N GLU A 391 30.33 5.98 -46.46
CA GLU A 391 29.52 5.30 -47.47
C GLU A 391 28.24 6.09 -47.81
N VAL A 392 27.48 6.55 -46.81
CA VAL A 392 26.28 7.39 -46.99
C VAL A 392 26.63 8.71 -47.66
N GLU A 393 27.73 9.35 -47.30
CA GLU A 393 28.21 10.58 -47.93
C GLU A 393 28.56 10.34 -49.40
N SER A 394 29.27 9.26 -49.71
CA SER A 394 29.59 8.86 -51.08
C SER A 394 28.34 8.53 -51.90
N ALA A 395 27.39 7.77 -51.36
CA ALA A 395 26.13 7.45 -52.02
C ALA A 395 25.26 8.70 -52.22
N THR A 396 25.29 9.64 -51.28
CA THR A 396 24.59 10.93 -51.40
C THR A 396 25.21 11.78 -52.51
N ALA A 397 26.54 11.85 -52.59
CA ALA A 397 27.25 12.56 -53.65
C ALA A 397 26.95 11.95 -55.04
N ASN A 398 26.93 10.62 -55.13
CA ASN A 398 26.57 9.91 -56.37
C ASN A 398 25.12 10.19 -56.79
N LEU A 399 24.17 10.16 -55.85
CA LEU A 399 22.77 10.50 -56.14
C LEU A 399 22.61 11.95 -56.61
N ILE A 400 23.34 12.89 -55.99
CA ILE A 400 23.33 14.30 -56.41
C ILE A 400 23.91 14.45 -57.82
N ALA A 401 25.01 13.76 -58.14
CA ALA A 401 25.62 13.82 -59.48
C ALA A 401 24.67 13.29 -60.56
N VAL A 402 24.03 12.14 -60.33
CA VAL A 402 23.04 11.57 -61.27
C VAL A 402 21.84 12.52 -61.44
N ARG A 403 21.34 13.11 -60.35
CA ARG A 403 20.25 14.09 -60.40
C ARG A 403 20.61 15.37 -61.14
N GLN A 404 21.85 15.84 -61.02
CA GLN A 404 22.33 16.99 -61.79
C GLN A 404 22.40 16.67 -63.29
N GLU A 405 22.85 15.47 -63.67
CA GLU A 405 22.90 15.03 -65.07
C GLU A 405 21.48 14.92 -65.67
N ILE A 406 20.52 14.40 -64.89
CA ILE A 406 19.11 14.36 -65.25
C ILE A 406 18.55 15.78 -65.41
N ALA A 407 18.77 16.67 -64.45
CA ALA A 407 18.26 18.04 -64.48
C ALA A 407 18.79 18.83 -65.70
N LEU A 408 20.05 18.60 -66.09
CA LEU A 408 20.65 19.23 -67.27
C LEU A 408 20.01 18.75 -68.57
N LEU A 409 19.72 17.43 -68.66
CA LEU A 409 19.02 16.81 -69.80
C LEU A 409 17.54 17.28 -69.88
N GLU A 410 16.88 17.44 -68.74
CA GLU A 410 15.49 17.92 -68.65
C GLU A 410 15.35 19.40 -68.99
N GLN A 411 16.35 20.22 -68.67
CA GLN A 411 16.37 21.64 -69.01
C GLN A 411 16.52 21.87 -70.53
N GLN A 412 17.13 20.91 -71.25
CA GLN A 412 17.33 20.97 -72.69
C GLN A 412 16.08 20.60 -73.51
N SER A 413 15.00 20.09 -72.88
CA SER A 413 13.76 19.73 -73.59
C SER A 413 12.50 19.94 -72.74
N GLU A 414 11.66 20.90 -73.17
CA GLU A 414 10.41 21.27 -72.49
C GLU A 414 9.36 20.13 -72.45
N GLN A 415 9.43 19.21 -73.43
CA GLN A 415 8.58 18.01 -73.48
C GLN A 415 9.04 16.91 -72.50
N VAL A 416 10.34 16.79 -72.22
CA VAL A 416 10.87 15.86 -71.21
C VAL A 416 10.43 16.29 -69.80
N ARG A 417 10.41 17.60 -69.54
CA ARG A 417 9.98 18.18 -68.26
C ARG A 417 8.52 17.84 -67.91
N ALA A 418 7.64 17.79 -68.90
CA ALA A 418 6.24 17.41 -68.73
C ALA A 418 6.05 15.92 -68.39
N LEU A 419 6.89 15.04 -68.96
CA LEU A 419 6.88 13.60 -68.69
C LEU A 419 7.43 13.29 -67.29
N THR A 420 8.53 13.94 -66.89
CA THR A 420 9.09 13.80 -65.54
C THR A 420 8.08 14.17 -64.46
N TYR A 421 7.36 15.29 -64.62
CA TYR A 421 6.36 15.73 -63.65
C TYR A 421 5.23 14.70 -63.46
N ARG A 422 4.85 13.99 -64.53
CA ARG A 422 3.85 12.92 -64.47
C ARG A 422 4.38 11.70 -63.72
N GLN A 423 5.63 11.30 -63.95
CA GLN A 423 6.28 10.18 -63.27
C GLN A 423 6.39 10.42 -61.75
N ASP A 424 6.86 11.61 -61.37
CA ASP A 424 7.02 12.04 -59.98
C ASP A 424 5.71 11.99 -59.17
N ARG A 425 4.57 12.27 -59.84
CA ARG A 425 3.23 12.16 -59.24
C ARG A 425 2.80 10.70 -59.05
N ILE A 426 3.16 9.80 -59.97
CA ILE A 426 2.83 8.37 -59.91
C ILE A 426 3.62 7.70 -58.79
N GLU A 427 4.92 7.96 -58.67
CA GLU A 427 5.76 7.38 -57.60
C GLU A 427 5.32 7.87 -56.20
N ARG A 428 4.99 9.16 -56.04
CA ARG A 428 4.40 9.69 -54.79
C ARG A 428 3.01 9.13 -54.50
N PHE A 429 2.26 8.70 -55.50
CA PHE A 429 0.98 8.05 -55.30
C PHE A 429 1.18 6.60 -54.83
N ILE A 430 2.05 5.83 -55.47
CA ILE A 430 2.38 4.44 -55.09
C ILE A 430 2.95 4.38 -53.67
N GLY A 431 3.91 5.25 -53.31
CA GLY A 431 4.50 5.23 -51.97
C GLY A 431 3.50 5.59 -50.86
N ARG A 432 2.54 6.48 -51.13
CA ARG A 432 1.46 6.73 -50.16
C ARG A 432 0.50 5.54 -50.08
N LEU A 433 0.28 4.81 -51.18
CA LEU A 433 -0.62 3.66 -51.24
C LEU A 433 -0.04 2.46 -50.48
N GLU A 434 1.25 2.20 -50.63
CA GLU A 434 1.99 1.18 -49.87
C GLU A 434 1.92 1.45 -48.36
N GLN A 435 2.17 2.69 -47.94
CA GLN A 435 2.07 3.08 -46.52
C GLN A 435 0.65 2.87 -45.96
N ALA A 436 -0.37 3.13 -46.78
CA ALA A 436 -1.76 2.92 -46.40
C ALA A 436 -2.09 1.42 -46.25
N LEU A 437 -1.59 0.56 -47.15
CA LEU A 437 -1.74 -0.90 -47.07
C LEU A 437 -1.05 -1.50 -45.84
N VAL A 438 0.14 -1.02 -45.47
CA VAL A 438 0.84 -1.43 -44.23
C VAL A 438 0.03 -1.06 -42.98
N SER A 439 -0.65 0.10 -42.99
CA SER A 439 -1.55 0.49 -41.89
C SER A 439 -2.80 -0.38 -41.81
N PHE A 440 -3.27 -0.92 -42.94
CA PHE A 440 -4.40 -1.84 -43.00
C PHE A 440 -4.05 -3.23 -42.48
N ASP A 441 -2.87 -3.77 -42.82
CA ASP A 441 -2.44 -5.09 -42.34
C ASP A 441 -2.31 -5.11 -40.79
N ARG A 442 -1.91 -3.98 -40.19
CA ARG A 442 -1.92 -3.79 -38.72
C ARG A 442 -3.33 -3.71 -38.10
N SER A 443 -4.37 -3.54 -38.91
CA SER A 443 -5.76 -3.44 -38.44
C SER A 443 -6.45 -4.79 -38.31
N GLU A 444 -5.97 -5.83 -38.99
CA GLU A 444 -6.41 -7.22 -38.76
C GLU A 444 -6.05 -7.70 -37.34
N GLU A 445 -4.99 -7.13 -36.73
CA GLU A 445 -4.66 -7.27 -35.31
C GLU A 445 -5.72 -6.63 -34.37
N GLY A 446 -6.67 -5.86 -34.89
CA GLY A 446 -7.80 -5.29 -34.14
C GLY A 446 -8.72 -6.33 -33.50
N SER A 447 -8.72 -7.56 -34.04
CA SER A 447 -9.39 -8.72 -33.44
C SER A 447 -8.77 -9.11 -32.09
N LEU A 448 -7.44 -9.13 -32.00
CA LEU A 448 -6.70 -9.43 -30.77
C LEU A 448 -7.01 -8.41 -29.66
N PHE A 449 -7.06 -7.12 -29.99
CA PHE A 449 -7.44 -6.10 -29.01
C PHE A 449 -8.89 -6.23 -28.54
N ALA A 450 -9.81 -6.67 -29.42
CA ALA A 450 -11.19 -6.91 -29.03
C ALA A 450 -11.33 -8.10 -28.08
N ASP A 451 -10.60 -9.17 -28.34
CA ASP A 451 -10.58 -10.37 -27.49
C ASP A 451 -9.96 -10.07 -26.12
N GLU A 452 -8.84 -9.34 -26.07
CA GLU A 452 -8.21 -8.88 -24.83
C GLU A 452 -9.16 -8.00 -24.00
N VAL A 453 -9.85 -7.05 -24.64
CA VAL A 453 -10.85 -6.19 -23.98
C VAL A 453 -11.99 -7.03 -23.40
N SER A 454 -12.46 -8.04 -24.13
CA SER A 454 -13.51 -8.96 -23.67
C SER A 454 -13.05 -9.78 -22.46
N LEU A 455 -11.83 -10.31 -22.49
CA LEU A 455 -11.24 -11.06 -21.37
C LEU A 455 -11.08 -10.20 -20.12
N LEU A 456 -10.56 -8.97 -20.28
CA LEU A 456 -10.40 -8.02 -19.18
C LEU A 456 -11.75 -7.65 -18.55
N ARG A 457 -12.78 -7.39 -19.37
CA ARG A 457 -14.14 -7.11 -18.88
C ARG A 457 -14.73 -8.29 -18.11
N THR A 458 -14.55 -9.51 -18.61
CA THR A 458 -14.99 -10.74 -17.93
C THR A 458 -14.32 -10.88 -16.57
N ARG A 459 -12.99 -10.69 -16.51
CA ARG A 459 -12.24 -10.76 -15.25
C ARG A 459 -12.66 -9.69 -14.24
N ILE A 460 -12.93 -8.47 -14.69
CA ILE A 460 -13.45 -7.39 -13.83
C ILE A 460 -14.83 -7.78 -13.25
N GLU A 461 -15.70 -8.40 -14.05
CA GLU A 461 -17.01 -8.83 -13.59
C GLU A 461 -16.94 -9.97 -12.56
N GLU A 462 -16.01 -10.92 -12.74
CA GLU A 462 -15.72 -11.93 -11.71
C GLU A 462 -15.31 -11.29 -10.36
N LEU A 463 -14.44 -10.28 -10.41
CA LEU A 463 -13.97 -9.58 -9.21
C LEU A 463 -15.08 -8.72 -8.57
N ARG A 464 -16.04 -8.20 -9.34
CA ARG A 464 -17.23 -7.51 -8.81
C ARG A 464 -18.12 -8.43 -7.98
N GLY A 465 -18.10 -9.74 -8.25
CA GLY A 465 -18.74 -10.74 -7.40
C GLY A 465 -18.10 -10.85 -6.01
N ILE A 466 -16.82 -10.52 -5.88
CA ILE A 466 -16.07 -10.56 -4.62
C ILE A 466 -16.17 -9.22 -3.88
N TYR A 467 -16.01 -8.09 -4.60
CA TYR A 467 -16.06 -6.75 -4.02
C TYR A 467 -17.10 -5.87 -4.73
N SER A 468 -18.02 -5.31 -3.94
CA SER A 468 -18.82 -4.15 -4.32
C SER A 468 -18.99 -3.21 -3.14
N GLU A 469 -18.96 -1.90 -3.41
CA GLU A 469 -19.09 -0.87 -2.38
C GLU A 469 -20.44 -0.96 -1.64
N THR A 470 -21.51 -1.29 -2.37
CA THR A 470 -22.85 -1.50 -1.79
C THR A 470 -22.89 -2.67 -0.82
N GLN A 471 -22.17 -3.77 -1.11
CA GLN A 471 -22.09 -4.91 -0.20
C GLN A 471 -21.33 -4.56 1.08
N VAL A 472 -20.23 -3.81 0.97
CA VAL A 472 -19.46 -3.33 2.13
C VAL A 472 -20.35 -2.46 3.01
N GLN A 473 -21.02 -1.46 2.44
CA GLN A 473 -21.94 -0.58 3.19
C GLN A 473 -23.04 -1.36 3.91
N ARG A 474 -23.67 -2.33 3.23
CA ARG A 474 -24.71 -3.18 3.83
C ARG A 474 -24.16 -4.04 4.97
N LYS A 475 -22.97 -4.65 4.81
CA LYS A 475 -22.32 -5.44 5.86
C LYS A 475 -21.97 -4.56 7.07
N THR A 476 -21.43 -3.37 6.84
CA THR A 476 -21.13 -2.39 7.90
C THR A 476 -22.39 -2.05 8.70
N GLN A 477 -23.50 -1.71 8.03
CA GLN A 477 -24.76 -1.41 8.72
C GLN A 477 -25.32 -2.61 9.50
N ASN A 478 -25.14 -3.83 9.01
CA ASN A 478 -25.55 -5.03 9.75
C ASN A 478 -24.72 -5.22 11.03
N ALA A 479 -23.39 -5.07 10.93
CA ALA A 479 -22.49 -5.16 12.06
C ALA A 479 -22.79 -4.09 13.12
N LEU A 480 -23.02 -2.84 12.70
CA LEU A 480 -23.40 -1.75 13.61
C LEU A 480 -24.70 -2.05 14.36
N ARG A 481 -25.74 -2.55 13.68
CA ARG A 481 -27.00 -2.96 14.34
C ARG A 481 -26.81 -4.08 15.36
N GLN A 482 -25.91 -5.03 15.09
CA GLN A 482 -25.58 -6.10 16.03
C GLN A 482 -24.88 -5.54 17.27
N ILE A 483 -23.92 -4.63 17.10
CA ILE A 483 -23.23 -3.94 18.20
C ILE A 483 -24.21 -3.10 19.02
N GLU A 484 -25.10 -2.34 18.36
CA GLU A 484 -26.15 -1.56 19.02
C GLU A 484 -27.09 -2.45 19.85
N THR A 485 -27.41 -3.65 19.34
CA THR A 485 -28.20 -4.65 20.08
C THR A 485 -27.46 -5.17 21.31
N PHE A 486 -26.15 -5.41 21.21
CA PHE A 486 -25.34 -5.82 22.36
C PHE A 486 -25.23 -4.70 23.40
N ALA A 487 -25.01 -3.47 22.96
CA ALA A 487 -24.98 -2.31 23.86
C ALA A 487 -26.33 -2.13 24.56
N ALA A 488 -27.45 -2.26 23.86
CA ALA A 488 -28.78 -2.19 24.44
C ALA A 488 -29.06 -3.28 25.50
N ALA A 489 -28.35 -4.41 25.46
CA ALA A 489 -28.43 -5.44 26.50
C ALA A 489 -27.54 -5.13 27.73
N ILE A 490 -26.50 -4.29 27.56
CA ILE A 490 -25.53 -3.95 28.61
C ILE A 490 -25.95 -2.68 29.36
N ILE A 491 -26.42 -1.65 28.66
CA ILE A 491 -26.79 -0.34 29.21
C ILE A 491 -27.76 -0.43 30.41
N PRO A 492 -28.81 -1.28 30.41
CA PRO A 492 -29.73 -1.39 31.55
C PRO A 492 -29.08 -1.84 32.87
N ASN A 493 -27.93 -2.51 32.78
CA ASN A 493 -27.18 -2.97 33.96
C ASN A 493 -26.23 -1.89 34.50
N LEU A 494 -26.12 -0.75 33.84
CA LEU A 494 -25.29 0.38 34.22
C LEU A 494 -26.14 1.54 34.78
N ASP A 495 -25.47 2.56 35.29
CA ASP A 495 -26.12 3.78 35.81
C ASP A 495 -26.38 4.80 34.69
N ALA A 496 -27.22 4.41 33.72
CA ALA A 496 -27.66 5.25 32.61
C ALA A 496 -29.05 5.85 32.90
N GLU A 497 -29.25 7.11 32.52
CA GLU A 497 -30.52 7.85 32.68
C GLU A 497 -31.63 7.28 31.78
N TRP A 498 -31.27 6.79 30.59
CA TRP A 498 -32.20 6.18 29.64
C TRP A 498 -31.80 4.75 29.32
N PRO A 499 -31.98 3.81 30.26
CA PRO A 499 -31.43 2.46 30.16
C PRO A 499 -31.99 1.67 28.97
N ASN A 500 -33.21 1.98 28.54
CA ASN A 500 -33.93 1.26 27.48
C ASN A 500 -34.03 2.06 26.17
N ALA A 501 -33.40 3.24 26.07
CA ALA A 501 -33.44 4.02 24.84
C ALA A 501 -32.54 3.35 23.78
N PRO A 502 -33.01 3.21 22.52
CA PRO A 502 -32.15 2.76 21.43
C PRO A 502 -30.99 3.72 21.24
N ILE A 503 -29.84 3.18 20.83
CA ILE A 503 -28.67 3.97 20.49
C ILE A 503 -28.26 3.72 19.05
N GLN A 504 -27.58 4.69 18.45
CA GLN A 504 -26.97 4.56 17.13
C GLN A 504 -25.47 4.88 17.21
N LEU A 505 -24.63 3.99 16.68
CA LEU A 505 -23.19 4.21 16.60
C LEU A 505 -22.85 4.96 15.32
N MET A 506 -22.39 6.21 15.46
CA MET A 506 -22.12 7.12 14.35
C MET A 506 -20.65 7.02 13.93
N VAL A 507 -20.34 6.16 12.94
CA VAL A 507 -18.97 5.97 12.44
C VAL A 507 -18.33 7.26 11.95
N ASN A 508 -19.08 8.12 11.26
CA ASN A 508 -18.57 9.38 10.72
C ASN A 508 -18.19 10.40 11.79
N ASP A 509 -18.75 10.29 12.99
CA ASP A 509 -18.52 11.20 14.11
C ASP A 509 -17.75 10.53 15.26
N LEU A 510 -17.57 9.20 15.18
CA LEU A 510 -16.92 8.35 16.17
C LEU A 510 -17.50 8.51 17.59
N THR A 511 -18.83 8.61 17.64
CA THR A 511 -19.63 8.83 18.84
C THR A 511 -20.93 8.02 18.76
N ILE A 512 -21.78 8.13 19.78
CA ILE A 512 -23.15 7.61 19.74
C ILE A 512 -24.18 8.73 19.70
N LYS A 513 -25.38 8.37 19.23
CA LYS A 513 -26.62 9.07 19.51
C LYS A 513 -27.55 8.21 20.34
N VAL A 514 -28.27 8.83 21.26
CA VAL A 514 -29.40 8.21 21.97
C VAL A 514 -30.69 8.66 21.28
N ILE A 515 -31.53 7.70 20.92
CA ILE A 515 -32.76 7.93 20.17
C ILE A 515 -33.91 8.05 21.16
N HIS A 516 -34.54 9.23 21.19
CA HIS A 516 -35.78 9.49 21.92
C HIS A 516 -36.97 9.52 20.95
N THR A 517 -38.19 9.58 21.49
CA THR A 517 -39.41 9.63 20.68
C THR A 517 -39.43 10.83 19.72
N ASP A 518 -38.96 12.00 20.18
CA ASP A 518 -39.10 13.28 19.47
C ASP A 518 -37.76 13.89 19.02
N ARG A 519 -36.62 13.32 19.44
CA ARG A 519 -35.27 13.84 19.13
C ARG A 519 -34.19 12.78 19.21
N GLU A 520 -33.02 13.10 18.66
CA GLU A 520 -31.79 12.32 18.81
C GLU A 520 -30.75 13.21 19.49
N ASP A 521 -30.16 12.72 20.58
CA ASP A 521 -29.14 13.47 21.34
C ASP A 521 -27.79 12.79 21.16
N TYR A 522 -26.76 13.55 20.76
CA TYR A 522 -25.38 13.06 20.74
C TYR A 522 -24.83 12.90 22.16
N LEU A 523 -23.80 12.06 22.32
CA LEU A 523 -23.16 11.83 23.63
C LEU A 523 -22.75 13.12 24.36
N TRP A 524 -22.28 14.14 23.64
CA TRP A 524 -21.87 15.43 24.22
C TRP A 524 -23.04 16.34 24.61
N GLU A 525 -24.25 16.08 24.12
CA GLU A 525 -25.48 16.79 24.48
C GLU A 525 -26.12 16.18 25.73
N ILE A 526 -25.73 14.96 26.08
CA ILE A 526 -26.24 14.22 27.24
C ILE A 526 -25.49 14.65 28.50
N GLY A 527 -26.25 14.96 29.54
CA GLY A 527 -25.74 15.37 30.84
C GLY A 527 -25.33 14.21 31.74
N SER A 528 -24.40 14.54 32.63
CA SER A 528 -23.75 13.74 33.69
C SER A 528 -22.68 12.75 33.23
N GLY A 529 -21.55 12.74 33.94
CA GLY A 529 -20.48 11.78 33.72
C GLY A 529 -20.88 10.32 33.96
N ALA A 530 -21.96 10.07 34.71
CA ALA A 530 -22.49 8.71 34.90
C ALA A 530 -23.01 8.15 33.56
N ASN A 531 -23.76 8.96 32.82
CA ASN A 531 -24.21 8.63 31.46
C ASN A 531 -23.02 8.40 30.53
N TRP A 532 -22.05 9.32 30.49
CA TRP A 532 -20.86 9.16 29.64
C TRP A 532 -20.11 7.86 29.95
N LEU A 533 -19.90 7.54 31.23
CA LEU A 533 -19.28 6.29 31.63
C LEU A 533 -20.08 5.08 31.18
N ALA A 534 -21.40 5.08 31.41
CA ALA A 534 -22.27 3.97 31.06
C ALA A 534 -22.21 3.67 29.56
N TYR A 535 -22.31 4.70 28.71
CA TYR A 535 -22.23 4.52 27.26
C TYR A 535 -20.83 4.11 26.78
N HIS A 536 -19.75 4.65 27.37
CA HIS A 536 -18.38 4.21 27.06
C HIS A 536 -18.18 2.72 27.36
N VAL A 537 -18.54 2.29 28.58
CA VAL A 537 -18.41 0.90 29.01
C VAL A 537 -19.28 0.00 28.14
N ALA A 538 -20.54 0.36 27.92
CA ALA A 538 -21.45 -0.43 27.09
C ALA A 538 -20.96 -0.59 25.65
N ILE A 539 -20.51 0.49 24.99
CA ILE A 539 -20.04 0.41 23.59
C ILE A 539 -18.74 -0.38 23.48
N THR A 540 -17.77 -0.14 24.36
CA THR A 540 -16.49 -0.86 24.31
C THR A 540 -16.67 -2.35 24.59
N LEU A 541 -17.55 -2.74 25.52
CA LEU A 541 -17.92 -4.13 25.76
C LEU A 541 -18.71 -4.73 24.59
N ALA A 542 -19.67 -4.01 24.02
CA ALA A 542 -20.46 -4.46 22.87
C ALA A 542 -19.58 -4.71 21.63
N LEU A 543 -18.61 -3.83 21.38
CA LEU A 543 -17.62 -4.00 20.32
C LEU A 543 -16.76 -5.24 20.56
N GLN A 544 -16.25 -5.42 21.78
CA GLN A 544 -15.47 -6.62 22.11
C GLN A 544 -16.27 -7.90 21.98
N ARG A 545 -17.54 -7.90 22.42
CA ARG A 545 -18.46 -9.02 22.20
C ARG A 545 -18.62 -9.35 20.71
N PHE A 546 -18.78 -8.33 19.86
CA PHE A 546 -18.81 -8.53 18.42
C PHE A 546 -17.48 -9.13 17.91
N PHE A 547 -16.33 -8.65 18.37
CA PHE A 547 -15.01 -9.13 17.93
C PHE A 547 -14.66 -10.55 18.36
N ILE A 548 -15.27 -11.09 19.41
CA ILE A 548 -15.01 -12.47 19.88
C ILE A 548 -15.98 -13.50 19.29
N GLU A 549 -17.11 -13.09 18.71
CA GLU A 549 -18.06 -14.00 18.05
C GLU A 549 -17.51 -14.59 16.72
N GLY A 550 -16.36 -14.11 16.22
CA GLY A 550 -15.70 -14.59 15.00
C GLY A 550 -14.19 -14.31 14.95
N PRO A 551 -13.50 -14.70 13.87
CA PRO A 551 -12.07 -14.45 13.69
C PRO A 551 -11.79 -12.98 13.34
N HIS A 552 -11.82 -12.09 14.33
CA HIS A 552 -11.50 -10.67 14.15
C HIS A 552 -10.04 -10.33 14.45
N SER A 553 -9.54 -9.29 13.79
CA SER A 553 -8.19 -8.74 13.97
C SER A 553 -7.99 -7.98 15.30
N VAL A 554 -9.06 -7.49 15.92
CA VAL A 554 -8.96 -6.68 17.15
C VAL A 554 -8.57 -7.56 18.35
N PRO A 555 -7.59 -7.15 19.16
CA PRO A 555 -7.22 -7.84 20.41
C PRO A 555 -8.40 -7.97 21.37
N GLY A 556 -8.63 -9.18 21.88
CA GLY A 556 -9.62 -9.48 22.92
C GLY A 556 -9.16 -8.99 24.30
N MET A 557 -8.94 -7.69 24.45
CA MET A 557 -8.57 -7.07 25.72
C MET A 557 -9.18 -5.68 25.89
N LEU A 558 -9.46 -5.31 27.13
CA LEU A 558 -9.87 -3.96 27.53
C LEU A 558 -9.04 -3.47 28.71
N ILE A 559 -8.66 -2.19 28.71
CA ILE A 559 -8.00 -1.57 29.87
C ILE A 559 -8.70 -0.26 30.21
N TYR A 560 -9.24 -0.18 31.43
CA TYR A 560 -9.91 1.00 31.97
C TYR A 560 -9.06 1.64 33.07
N ASP A 561 -8.83 2.95 32.97
CA ASP A 561 -8.12 3.74 33.98
C ASP A 561 -9.07 4.69 34.69
N GLN A 562 -9.31 4.41 35.97
CA GLN A 562 -10.18 5.13 36.90
C GLN A 562 -11.63 5.33 36.43
N PRO A 563 -12.36 4.27 36.04
CA PRO A 563 -13.79 4.39 35.74
C PRO A 563 -14.60 4.97 36.92
N SER A 564 -14.21 4.70 38.17
CA SER A 564 -14.90 5.23 39.36
C SER A 564 -14.77 6.75 39.56
N GLN A 565 -13.85 7.43 38.86
CA GLN A 565 -13.56 8.86 39.06
C GLN A 565 -14.80 9.75 38.91
N VAL A 566 -15.78 9.29 38.12
CA VAL A 566 -17.05 9.97 37.92
C VAL A 566 -17.76 10.12 39.26
N TYR A 567 -17.85 9.05 40.04
CA TYR A 567 -18.54 9.03 41.34
C TYR A 567 -17.63 9.52 42.46
N PHE A 568 -16.33 9.22 42.39
CA PHE A 568 -15.34 9.55 43.41
C PHE A 568 -14.19 10.40 42.86
N PRO A 569 -14.41 11.68 42.49
CA PRO A 569 -13.36 12.52 41.89
C PRO A 569 -12.19 12.84 42.85
N ARG A 570 -12.40 12.70 44.17
CA ARG A 570 -11.35 12.82 45.20
C ARG A 570 -10.84 11.47 45.72
N GLY A 571 -11.30 10.36 45.13
CA GLY A 571 -11.01 8.98 45.57
C GLY A 571 -11.87 8.51 46.76
N PHE A 572 -11.71 7.24 47.13
CA PHE A 572 -12.50 6.57 48.19
C PHE A 572 -12.01 6.90 49.62
N ASP A 573 -10.78 7.41 49.77
CA ASP A 573 -10.09 7.60 51.06
C ASP A 573 -10.48 8.92 51.78
N THR A 574 -11.22 9.83 51.14
CA THR A 574 -11.66 11.07 51.78
C THR A 574 -12.93 10.86 52.61
N ALA A 575 -12.77 10.64 53.92
CA ALA A 575 -13.88 10.71 54.87
C ALA A 575 -14.46 12.14 54.90
N GLY A 576 -15.71 12.32 54.46
CA GLY A 576 -16.42 13.61 54.48
C GLY A 576 -16.39 14.42 53.17
N GLY A 577 -16.06 13.82 52.03
CA GLY A 577 -16.25 14.47 50.73
C GLY A 577 -17.74 14.76 50.48
N GLU A 578 -18.05 15.96 49.96
CA GLU A 578 -19.40 16.30 49.49
C GLU A 578 -19.86 15.24 48.48
N THR A 579 -20.83 14.41 48.88
CA THR A 579 -21.57 13.57 47.93
C THR A 579 -22.20 14.48 46.89
N ARG A 580 -22.33 13.99 45.64
CA ARG A 580 -23.08 14.74 44.63
C ARG A 580 -24.44 15.11 45.19
N VAL A 581 -24.89 16.35 44.96
CA VAL A 581 -26.18 16.85 45.45
C VAL A 581 -27.28 15.86 45.04
N GLY A 582 -27.89 15.20 46.03
CA GLY A 582 -28.97 14.24 45.83
C GLY A 582 -28.60 12.76 45.76
N ARG A 583 -27.34 12.36 45.98
CA ARG A 583 -26.93 10.94 46.11
C ARG A 583 -26.27 10.61 47.43
N THR A 584 -26.39 9.36 47.85
CA THR A 584 -25.65 8.79 48.99
C THR A 584 -24.36 8.12 48.52
N ARG A 585 -23.39 7.97 49.44
CA ARG A 585 -22.14 7.26 49.14
C ARG A 585 -22.39 5.81 48.74
N ASP A 586 -23.40 5.17 49.33
CA ASP A 586 -23.77 3.78 49.04
C ASP A 586 -24.35 3.64 47.62
N GLU A 587 -25.13 4.63 47.15
CA GLU A 587 -25.62 4.67 45.76
C GLU A 587 -24.47 4.81 44.76
N ASP A 588 -23.48 5.65 45.07
CA ASP A 588 -22.29 5.82 44.24
C ASP A 588 -21.40 4.56 44.23
N ILE A 589 -21.26 3.87 45.37
CA ILE A 589 -20.61 2.54 45.45
C ILE A 589 -21.36 1.52 44.59
N ALA A 590 -22.68 1.46 44.71
CA ALA A 590 -23.51 0.55 43.91
C ALA A 590 -23.39 0.84 42.40
N ALA A 591 -23.28 2.11 42.00
CA ALA A 591 -23.08 2.49 40.61
C ALA A 591 -21.72 2.05 40.06
N VAL A 592 -20.65 2.16 40.86
CA VAL A 592 -19.33 1.63 40.47
C VAL A 592 -19.35 0.10 40.41
N ARG A 593 -19.99 -0.56 41.38
CA ARG A 593 -20.14 -2.02 41.39
C ARG A 593 -20.82 -2.53 40.11
N LYS A 594 -21.89 -1.87 39.66
CA LYS A 594 -22.56 -2.17 38.37
C LYS A 594 -21.60 -2.13 37.17
N VAL A 595 -20.63 -1.23 37.17
CA VAL A 595 -19.61 -1.17 36.10
C VAL A 595 -18.74 -2.43 36.13
N PHE A 596 -18.26 -2.85 37.31
CA PHE A 596 -17.49 -4.08 37.44
C PHE A 596 -18.32 -5.32 37.07
N GLU A 597 -19.57 -5.40 37.49
CA GLU A 597 -20.49 -6.49 37.13
C GLU A 597 -20.74 -6.57 35.63
N ALA A 598 -20.93 -5.43 34.95
CA ALA A 598 -21.12 -5.38 33.51
C ALA A 598 -19.87 -5.85 32.74
N ILE A 599 -18.69 -5.39 33.16
CA ILE A 599 -17.41 -5.83 32.58
C ILE A 599 -17.24 -7.34 32.81
N ALA A 600 -17.40 -7.81 34.05
CA ALA A 600 -17.23 -9.20 34.42
C ALA A 600 -18.17 -10.14 33.67
N SER A 601 -19.45 -9.77 33.54
CA SER A 601 -20.43 -10.52 32.76
C SER A 601 -19.97 -10.77 31.32
N GLU A 602 -19.41 -9.75 30.66
CA GLU A 602 -18.95 -9.88 29.28
C GLU A 602 -17.59 -10.60 29.18
N ILE A 603 -16.71 -10.48 30.18
CA ILE A 603 -15.49 -11.30 30.26
C ILE A 603 -15.84 -12.79 30.41
N VAL A 604 -16.72 -13.15 31.34
CA VAL A 604 -17.18 -14.53 31.57
C VAL A 604 -17.89 -15.07 30.32
N ARG A 605 -18.72 -14.25 29.66
CA ARG A 605 -19.33 -14.59 28.36
C ARG A 605 -18.28 -14.92 27.30
N GLY A 606 -17.14 -14.22 27.33
CA GLY A 606 -16.04 -14.43 26.40
C GLY A 606 -15.27 -15.73 26.59
N LYS A 607 -15.55 -16.53 27.63
CA LYS A 607 -15.02 -17.89 27.84
C LYS A 607 -13.50 -17.97 27.67
N GLY A 608 -12.78 -17.03 28.29
CA GLY A 608 -11.31 -16.97 28.22
C GLY A 608 -10.74 -16.36 26.95
N GLN A 609 -11.56 -15.83 26.04
CA GLN A 609 -11.09 -15.10 24.85
C GLN A 609 -10.97 -13.58 25.05
N LEU A 610 -11.57 -13.06 26.12
CA LEU A 610 -11.59 -11.64 26.46
C LEU A 610 -10.98 -11.46 27.86
N GLN A 611 -10.14 -10.44 28.03
CA GLN A 611 -9.55 -10.05 29.31
C GLN A 611 -9.83 -8.56 29.57
N ALA A 612 -9.98 -8.18 30.84
CA ALA A 612 -9.97 -6.76 31.21
C ALA A 612 -8.93 -6.48 32.29
N ILE A 613 -8.31 -5.30 32.24
CA ILE A 613 -7.48 -4.75 33.33
C ILE A 613 -8.13 -3.44 33.78
N VAL A 614 -8.48 -3.33 35.05
CA VAL A 614 -9.14 -2.15 35.62
C VAL A 614 -8.22 -1.54 36.68
N LEU A 615 -7.84 -0.28 36.46
CA LEU A 615 -6.97 0.48 37.34
C LEU A 615 -7.85 1.44 38.13
N ASP A 616 -8.03 1.23 39.44
CA ASP A 616 -8.99 2.01 40.20
C ASP A 616 -8.55 2.28 41.65
N HIS A 617 -9.27 3.17 42.33
CA HIS A 617 -9.18 3.42 43.77
C HIS A 617 -10.15 2.55 44.58
N ALA A 618 -11.15 1.96 43.92
CA ALA A 618 -12.15 1.09 44.52
C ALA A 618 -11.52 -0.10 45.25
N GLY A 619 -11.94 -0.33 46.49
CA GLY A 619 -11.52 -1.46 47.31
C GLY A 619 -12.35 -2.72 47.02
N ASP A 620 -11.97 -3.80 47.69
CA ASP A 620 -12.65 -5.10 47.62
C ASP A 620 -14.15 -4.99 48.03
N ASP A 621 -14.51 -3.99 48.82
CA ASP A 621 -15.90 -3.67 49.17
C ASP A 621 -16.77 -3.33 47.95
N VAL A 622 -16.17 -2.92 46.83
CA VAL A 622 -16.88 -2.53 45.61
C VAL A 622 -16.91 -3.67 44.58
N TRP A 623 -15.75 -4.23 44.26
CA TRP A 623 -15.60 -5.22 43.18
C TRP A 623 -15.46 -6.67 43.69
N GLY A 624 -15.34 -6.86 45.00
CA GLY A 624 -15.21 -8.17 45.62
C GLY A 624 -16.46 -9.03 45.42
N GLU A 625 -16.25 -10.34 45.48
CA GLU A 625 -17.27 -11.40 45.32
C GLU A 625 -17.98 -11.41 43.95
N ILE A 626 -17.51 -10.65 42.95
CA ILE A 626 -18.02 -10.69 41.58
C ILE A 626 -17.33 -11.84 40.83
N GLU A 627 -18.12 -12.77 40.28
CA GLU A 627 -17.60 -13.86 39.46
C GLU A 627 -16.82 -13.31 38.24
N GLY A 628 -15.61 -13.81 38.01
CA GLY A 628 -14.77 -13.38 36.90
C GLY A 628 -13.89 -12.15 37.21
N VAL A 629 -13.91 -11.63 38.44
CA VAL A 629 -13.06 -10.53 38.90
C VAL A 629 -12.01 -11.02 39.89
N VAL A 630 -10.76 -10.59 39.70
CA VAL A 630 -9.62 -10.95 40.56
C VAL A 630 -8.75 -9.74 40.86
N LEU A 631 -8.16 -9.72 42.05
CA LEU A 631 -7.18 -8.71 42.45
C LEU A 631 -5.81 -9.10 41.89
N ALA A 632 -5.32 -8.33 40.91
CA ALA A 632 -3.97 -8.51 40.39
C ALA A 632 -2.92 -7.89 41.32
N GLN A 633 -3.18 -6.67 41.82
CA GLN A 633 -2.30 -5.96 42.75
C GLN A 633 -3.06 -4.96 43.62
N GLU A 634 -2.57 -4.75 44.84
CA GLU A 634 -2.99 -3.63 45.69
C GLU A 634 -1.81 -2.68 45.96
N TRP A 635 -1.90 -1.45 45.45
CA TRP A 635 -0.88 -0.41 45.60
C TRP A 635 -1.29 0.62 46.64
N ARG A 636 -1.07 0.29 47.92
CA ARG A 636 -1.27 1.18 49.07
C ARG A 636 0.00 1.18 49.94
N GLY A 637 0.25 2.30 50.63
CA GLY A 637 1.44 2.45 51.48
C GLY A 637 2.75 2.36 50.70
N ASP A 638 3.57 1.37 51.03
CA ASP A 638 4.89 1.13 50.43
C ASP A 638 4.81 0.31 49.13
N GLU A 639 3.67 -0.29 48.79
CA GLU A 639 3.46 -0.98 47.52
C GLU A 639 3.04 0.00 46.42
N LYS A 640 3.83 0.06 45.35
CA LYS A 640 3.66 0.96 44.19
C LYS A 640 4.17 0.28 42.93
N LEU A 641 3.80 0.80 41.76
CA LEU A 641 4.30 0.31 40.48
C LEU A 641 5.84 0.34 40.41
N VAL A 642 6.44 1.43 40.88
CA VAL A 642 7.88 1.51 41.12
C VAL A 642 8.11 1.37 42.62
N PRO A 643 8.74 0.27 43.07
CA PRO A 643 9.00 0.06 44.48
C PRO A 643 9.81 1.22 45.09
N PRO A 644 9.46 1.74 46.28
CA PRO A 644 10.17 2.86 46.89
C PRO A 644 11.67 2.60 47.09
N HIS A 645 12.06 1.35 47.33
CA HIS A 645 13.46 0.97 47.51
C HIS A 645 14.30 1.15 46.23
N TRP A 646 13.71 1.23 45.03
CA TRP A 646 14.43 1.59 43.80
C TRP A 646 14.84 3.07 43.74
N LEU A 647 14.17 3.92 44.54
CA LEU A 647 14.39 5.37 44.55
C LEU A 647 15.42 5.80 45.59
N VAL A 648 15.77 4.90 46.51
CA VAL A 648 16.81 5.13 47.50
C VAL A 648 18.13 4.82 46.82
N SER A 649 18.95 5.86 46.59
CA SER A 649 20.32 5.69 46.13
C SER A 649 21.04 4.71 47.05
N SER A 650 21.50 3.58 46.51
CA SER A 650 22.43 2.71 47.23
C SER A 650 23.66 3.56 47.63
N PRO A 651 24.10 3.51 48.91
CA PRO A 651 25.22 4.31 49.40
C PRO A 651 26.54 4.02 48.70
#